data_AF-A0A6G1H0F0-F1
#
_entry.id   AF-A0A6G1H0F0-F1
#
_cell.length_a   1.000
_cell.length_b   1.000
_cell.length_c   1.000
_cell.angle_alpha   90.00
_cell.angle_beta   90.00
_cell.angle_gamma   90.00
#
_symmetry.space_group_name_H-M   'P 1'
#
loop_
_entity.id
_entity.type
_entity.pdbx_description
1 polymer ?
#
loop_
_entity_poly.entity_id
_entity_poly.type
_entity_poly.pdbx_seq_one_letter_code
_entity_poly.pdbx_strand_id
1 'polypeptide(L)'
;MPSPFKIIGPNSHSLRNDYKLTHSLHTSALRYRHLLESKITPPIPRICDVRAFFPSSSPWLEETSSKLPKRHRGPGAVFELRRIPPVPRKEREVLVEMFFPEQLRRKVMEDEENEDCLIRIYLGERAAASDLEECDVEDGTSRKKKRVRGKVEKGCLRNFPLYLDQVEGFLSAAGLEGMTMQSLARSMALGLALCHWGAGNDAMDAEFVLGGSLGSDGPASDTETGNDPALGGIGEEDSTTEKRFGSPSLKGLEMWLLDFDKASSFQTYLGQESEGQTVRTPEHIREKLIPAVVGNDPYYPRPGRKGDEALWAVFKRAYLRGSRAILEERCKKGIKSSALREEVDGVMELPGIFIKEWETLAEEDDGKGEMGEDIVLGSSSGFAGIAILNPERVIVIEKSLRKRAKHLEISRASALNTSRCIVANIKHPLPACSCLMRNVTQDTNDCNCFHDSPCRTSARLRSAQKKATMDLSLGLEGTHVLVTGGAGHIGSVVISAFIAAGARVSSFDVAHPPNAPVQPGLVNPFEFHADITSEESLDTAWDRAVEKNGVIQCCVALAALDLSVLDHHESITTMSVEQFRRTLDVNVTGTFLVAREWLRGLQGVKHASARQTPKLRNLSLIIVGSESGTFGERTNPDYATSKSAVQGGLLKSLMADAPRVWPGARVNAIAPGPVDTLRFQKECQENPAQLYMDAQATVALGEPVAMDVVARSIVYLASERWSGNVHGQVLSVDSGKQGKVMWSTDECS
;
A
#
# COMPACT_ATOMS: atom_id res chain seq x y z
N MET A 1 17.26 24.40 12.60
CA MET A 1 16.51 23.14 12.80
C MET A 1 16.67 22.30 11.56
N PRO A 2 17.16 21.04 11.62
CA PRO A 2 17.26 20.23 10.42
C PRO A 2 15.85 19.85 9.93
N SER A 3 15.67 19.89 8.62
CA SER A 3 14.38 19.73 7.96
C SER A 3 13.86 18.30 7.99
N PRO A 4 12.53 18.10 8.05
CA PRO A 4 11.92 16.80 7.82
C PRO A 4 12.07 16.27 6.41
N PHE A 5 12.15 14.94 6.29
CA PHE A 5 12.11 14.24 5.01
C PHE A 5 10.87 13.34 4.97
N LYS A 6 10.14 13.36 3.86
CA LYS A 6 9.19 12.30 3.49
C LYS A 6 9.97 11.25 2.70
N ILE A 7 10.07 10.07 3.29
CA ILE A 7 10.68 8.90 2.66
C ILE A 7 9.52 7.98 2.30
N ILE A 8 9.29 7.78 1.01
CA ILE A 8 8.43 6.70 0.52
C ILE A 8 9.36 5.60 0.03
N GLY A 9 8.92 4.35 0.19
CA GLY A 9 9.67 3.15 -0.19
C GLY A 9 10.03 3.09 -1.69
N PRO A 10 10.44 1.91 -2.20
CA PRO A 10 11.18 1.75 -3.46
C PRO A 10 10.45 2.20 -4.75
N ASN A 11 9.21 2.70 -4.68
CA ASN A 11 8.45 3.20 -5.83
C ASN A 11 8.73 4.69 -6.09
N SER A 12 9.80 4.98 -6.85
CA SER A 12 10.24 6.33 -7.19
C SER A 12 9.19 7.17 -7.94
N HIS A 13 8.28 6.53 -8.69
CA HIS A 13 7.24 7.21 -9.45
C HIS A 13 6.13 7.77 -8.55
N SER A 14 5.64 6.97 -7.59
CA SER A 14 4.61 7.41 -6.63
C SER A 14 5.11 8.55 -5.74
N LEU A 15 6.36 8.50 -5.28
CA LEU A 15 6.95 9.57 -4.49
C LEU A 15 7.18 10.86 -5.30
N ARG A 16 7.55 10.74 -6.58
CA ARG A 16 7.68 11.89 -7.48
C ARG A 16 6.31 12.52 -7.76
N ASN A 17 5.25 11.72 -7.87
CA ASN A 17 3.88 12.20 -8.00
C ASN A 17 3.45 12.99 -6.75
N ASP A 18 3.64 12.41 -5.57
CA ASP A 18 3.33 13.04 -4.28
C ASP A 18 4.10 14.36 -4.08
N TYR A 19 5.39 14.40 -4.45
CA TYR A 19 6.19 15.64 -4.47
C TYR A 19 5.55 16.71 -5.37
N LYS A 20 5.25 16.36 -6.63
CA LYS A 20 4.68 17.29 -7.61
C LYS A 20 3.33 17.82 -7.17
N LEU A 21 2.45 16.96 -6.66
CA LEU A 21 1.11 17.31 -6.23
C LEU A 21 1.14 18.16 -4.95
N THR A 22 1.95 17.78 -3.96
CA THR A 22 2.14 18.58 -2.74
C THR A 22 2.69 19.97 -3.07
N HIS A 23 3.68 20.06 -3.95
CA HIS A 23 4.26 21.34 -4.36
C HIS A 23 3.27 22.21 -5.16
N SER A 24 2.53 21.61 -6.09
CA SER A 24 1.48 22.29 -6.85
C SER A 24 0.40 22.86 -5.93
N LEU A 25 -0.03 22.08 -4.94
CA LEU A 25 -1.04 22.50 -3.97
C LEU A 25 -0.51 23.56 -3.00
N HIS A 26 0.73 23.44 -2.51
CA HIS A 26 1.35 24.46 -1.68
C HIS A 26 1.43 25.80 -2.41
N THR A 27 1.87 25.79 -3.66
CA THR A 27 1.96 26.98 -4.52
C THR A 27 0.57 27.59 -4.78
N SER A 28 -0.42 26.74 -5.03
CA SER A 28 -1.82 27.16 -5.21
C SER A 28 -2.40 27.77 -3.93
N ALA A 29 -2.12 27.17 -2.78
CA ALA A 29 -2.54 27.70 -1.49
C ALA A 29 -1.92 29.08 -1.23
N LEU A 30 -0.61 29.27 -1.48
CA LEU A 30 0.02 30.60 -1.38
C LEU A 30 -0.60 31.62 -2.32
N ARG A 31 -0.89 31.22 -3.57
CA ARG A 31 -1.50 32.08 -4.59
C ARG A 31 -2.90 32.56 -4.20
N TYR A 32 -3.75 31.66 -3.71
CA TYR A 32 -5.16 31.96 -3.45
C TYR A 32 -5.45 32.28 -1.98
N ARG A 33 -4.48 32.19 -1.06
CA ARG A 33 -4.68 32.43 0.38
C ARG A 33 -5.37 33.75 0.66
N HIS A 34 -4.77 34.86 0.24
CA HIS A 34 -5.33 36.18 0.50
C HIS A 34 -6.72 36.35 -0.14
N LEU A 35 -6.93 35.81 -1.35
CA LEU A 35 -8.22 35.85 -2.03
C LEU A 35 -9.31 35.09 -1.26
N LEU A 36 -9.00 33.90 -0.77
CA LEU A 36 -9.96 33.06 -0.06
C LEU A 36 -10.21 33.58 1.35
N GLU A 37 -9.17 33.96 2.08
CA GLU A 37 -9.27 34.49 3.44
C GLU A 37 -9.96 35.85 3.50
N SER A 38 -9.84 36.68 2.45
CA SER A 38 -10.60 37.95 2.37
C SER A 38 -12.08 37.76 2.02
N LYS A 39 -12.42 36.70 1.28
CA LYS A 39 -13.81 36.43 0.86
C LYS A 39 -14.55 35.49 1.80
N ILE A 40 -13.84 34.61 2.51
CA ILE A 40 -14.40 33.48 3.25
C ILE A 40 -13.59 33.27 4.55
N THR A 41 -14.22 33.59 5.68
CA THR A 41 -13.73 33.22 7.02
C THR A 41 -14.22 31.80 7.32
N PRO A 42 -13.39 30.84 7.79
CA PRO A 42 -12.08 30.92 8.48
C PRO A 42 -10.91 30.46 7.56
N PRO A 43 -9.64 30.31 8.05
CA PRO A 43 -8.50 30.18 7.15
C PRO A 43 -8.49 28.86 6.38
N ILE A 44 -7.87 28.91 5.20
CA ILE A 44 -7.60 27.72 4.40
C ILE A 44 -6.64 26.77 5.15
N PRO A 45 -6.72 25.45 4.95
CA PRO A 45 -5.78 24.52 5.53
C PRO A 45 -4.34 24.85 5.11
N ARG A 46 -3.39 24.63 6.03
CA ARG A 46 -1.97 24.70 5.72
C ARG A 46 -1.57 23.49 4.88
N ILE A 47 -0.76 23.75 3.86
CA ILE A 47 -0.11 22.70 3.05
C ILE A 47 1.36 22.70 3.42
N CYS A 48 1.93 21.51 3.66
CA CYS A 48 3.36 21.39 3.94
C CYS A 48 4.19 21.98 2.80
N ASP A 49 5.17 22.80 3.17
CA ASP A 49 6.14 23.35 2.23
C ASP A 49 7.13 22.26 1.81
N VAL A 50 7.35 22.13 0.51
CA VAL A 50 8.24 21.13 -0.08
C VAL A 50 9.55 21.81 -0.48
N ARG A 51 10.65 21.46 0.19
CA ARG A 51 11.92 22.16 0.04
C ARG A 51 12.80 21.62 -1.08
N ALA A 52 12.88 20.29 -1.22
CA ALA A 52 13.76 19.65 -2.16
C ALA A 52 13.28 18.24 -2.52
N PHE A 53 13.58 17.78 -3.74
CA PHE A 53 13.42 16.38 -4.17
C PHE A 53 14.78 15.80 -4.50
N PHE A 54 15.11 14.66 -3.92
CA PHE A 54 16.34 13.93 -4.12
C PHE A 54 16.03 12.62 -4.86
N PRO A 55 16.40 12.49 -6.14
CA PRO A 55 16.23 11.23 -6.86
C PRO A 55 17.13 10.14 -6.27
N SER A 56 16.85 8.87 -6.61
CA SER A 56 17.61 7.71 -6.10
C SER A 56 19.11 7.73 -6.44
N SER A 57 19.52 8.52 -7.43
CA SER A 57 20.92 8.74 -7.84
C SER A 57 21.59 9.96 -7.20
N SER A 58 20.95 10.63 -6.24
CA SER A 58 21.49 11.84 -5.63
C SER A 58 22.70 11.57 -4.73
N PRO A 59 23.84 12.27 -4.90
CA PRO A 59 25.00 12.16 -4.01
C PRO A 59 24.66 12.43 -2.53
N TRP A 60 23.68 13.31 -2.28
CA TRP A 60 23.19 13.61 -0.94
C TRP A 60 22.58 12.38 -0.24
N LEU A 61 21.91 11.50 -1.00
CA LEU A 61 21.30 10.27 -0.50
C LEU A 61 22.38 9.24 -0.13
N GLU A 62 23.49 9.18 -0.88
CA GLU A 62 24.63 8.32 -0.56
C GLU A 62 25.31 8.74 0.75
N GLU A 63 25.54 10.05 0.93
CA GLU A 63 26.13 10.60 2.16
C GLU A 63 25.20 10.47 3.38
N THR A 64 23.89 10.61 3.18
CA THR A 64 22.88 10.63 4.24
C THR A 64 22.28 9.24 4.53
N SER A 65 22.51 8.23 3.67
CA SER A 65 22.00 6.85 3.84
C SER A 65 22.38 6.24 5.20
N SER A 66 23.58 6.57 5.70
CA SER A 66 24.05 6.15 7.02
C SER A 66 23.19 6.68 8.19
N LYS A 67 22.53 7.84 8.00
CA LYS A 67 21.67 8.52 8.98
C LYS A 67 20.20 8.10 8.89
N LEU A 68 19.79 7.42 7.80
CA LEU A 68 18.43 6.88 7.66
C LEU A 68 18.22 5.63 8.55
N PRO A 69 16.99 5.36 9.04
CA PRO A 69 16.67 4.13 9.74
C PRO A 69 16.97 2.91 8.86
N LYS A 70 17.49 1.81 9.42
CA LYS A 70 17.91 0.61 8.64
C LYS A 70 16.86 0.10 7.65
N ARG A 71 15.57 0.25 7.97
CA ARG A 71 14.42 -0.14 7.12
C ARG A 71 14.22 0.72 5.87
N HIS A 72 14.84 1.90 5.81
CA HIS A 72 14.74 2.87 4.71
C HIS A 72 16.08 3.08 3.99
N ARG A 73 17.08 2.22 4.23
CA ARG A 73 18.39 2.24 3.56
C ARG A 73 18.35 1.42 2.26
N GLY A 74 17.49 1.82 1.32
CA GLY A 74 17.35 1.19 0.00
C GLY A 74 17.40 2.24 -1.12
N PRO A 75 17.56 1.83 -2.39
CA PRO A 75 17.51 2.74 -3.53
C PRO A 75 16.09 3.29 -3.66
N GLY A 76 15.90 4.54 -3.23
CA GLY A 76 14.63 5.24 -3.26
C GLY A 76 14.88 6.72 -3.42
N ALA A 77 13.95 7.43 -4.05
CA ALA A 77 13.95 8.88 -3.99
C ALA A 77 13.48 9.33 -2.59
N VAL A 78 13.74 10.59 -2.23
CA VAL A 78 13.29 11.22 -0.98
C VAL A 78 12.89 12.65 -1.31
N PHE A 79 11.89 13.21 -0.65
CA PHE A 79 11.69 14.67 -0.71
C PHE A 79 11.53 15.28 0.68
N GLU A 80 12.01 16.51 0.81
CA GLU A 80 12.08 17.26 2.04
C GLU A 80 10.80 18.08 2.23
N LEU A 81 10.18 17.97 3.40
CA LEU A 81 8.97 18.68 3.79
C LEU A 81 9.22 19.53 5.03
N ARG A 82 8.50 20.64 5.20
CA ARG A 82 8.44 21.34 6.49
C ARG A 82 7.61 20.55 7.50
N ARG A 83 8.02 20.57 8.77
CA ARG A 83 7.37 19.76 9.83
C ARG A 83 6.06 20.40 10.21
N ILE A 84 5.02 19.58 10.36
CA ILE A 84 3.80 19.99 11.04
C ILE A 84 4.13 20.04 12.54
N PRO A 85 3.97 21.20 13.21
CA PRO A 85 4.12 21.25 14.66
C PRO A 85 3.12 20.30 15.32
N PRO A 86 3.51 19.54 16.36
CA PRO A 86 2.57 18.69 17.07
C PRO A 86 1.54 19.52 17.83
N VAL A 87 0.44 18.87 18.22
CA VAL A 87 -0.58 19.44 19.12
C VAL A 87 0.09 19.92 20.41
N PRO A 88 -0.09 21.18 20.85
CA PRO A 88 0.56 21.68 22.04
C PRO A 88 0.11 20.91 23.29
N ARG A 89 0.93 21.00 24.34
CA ARG A 89 0.76 20.18 25.55
C ARG A 89 -0.61 20.38 26.21
N LYS A 90 -1.10 21.63 26.27
CA LYS A 90 -2.39 21.98 26.88
C LYS A 90 -3.54 21.20 26.22
N GLU A 91 -3.57 21.17 24.89
CA GLU A 91 -4.63 20.48 24.13
C GLU A 91 -4.47 18.96 24.21
N ARG A 92 -3.23 18.45 24.30
CA ARG A 92 -2.98 17.01 24.58
C ARG A 92 -3.49 16.60 25.94
N GLU A 93 -3.31 17.43 26.97
CA GLU A 93 -3.82 17.18 28.32
C GLU A 93 -5.35 17.07 28.30
N VAL A 94 -6.03 17.94 27.55
CA VAL A 94 -7.49 17.87 27.35
C VAL A 94 -7.93 16.58 26.65
N LEU A 95 -7.23 16.15 25.59
CA LEU A 95 -7.51 14.85 24.96
C LEU A 95 -7.37 13.69 25.95
N VAL A 96 -6.30 13.73 26.76
CA VAL A 96 -6.03 12.70 27.77
C VAL A 96 -7.10 12.71 28.86
N GLU A 97 -7.54 13.88 29.31
CA GLU A 97 -8.59 14.00 30.31
C GLU A 97 -9.95 13.50 29.80
N MET A 98 -10.32 13.88 28.58
CA MET A 98 -11.61 13.54 28.00
C MET A 98 -11.73 12.07 27.62
N PHE A 99 -10.66 11.49 27.05
CA PHE A 99 -10.75 10.18 26.40
C PHE A 99 -10.02 9.06 27.12
N PHE A 100 -9.20 9.33 28.14
CA PHE A 100 -8.44 8.31 28.86
C PHE A 100 -8.84 8.19 30.34
N PRO A 101 -8.91 6.95 30.89
CA PRO A 101 -9.12 6.74 32.32
C PRO A 101 -8.01 7.37 33.16
N GLU A 102 -8.35 7.89 34.35
CA GLU A 102 -7.44 8.60 35.26
C GLU A 102 -6.11 7.85 35.50
N GLN A 103 -6.18 6.53 35.65
CA GLN A 103 -5.03 5.64 35.89
C GLN A 103 -4.01 5.64 34.74
N LEU A 104 -4.43 5.92 33.50
CA LEU A 104 -3.57 5.93 32.32
C LEU A 104 -3.08 7.34 31.96
N ARG A 105 -3.73 8.40 32.45
CA ARG A 105 -3.46 9.79 32.01
C ARG A 105 -2.00 10.19 32.15
N ARG A 106 -1.42 9.95 33.33
CA ARG A 106 0.00 10.25 33.61
C ARG A 106 0.94 9.49 32.66
N LYS A 107 0.70 8.20 32.46
CA LYS A 107 1.50 7.35 31.57
C LYS A 107 1.47 7.84 30.13
N VAL A 108 0.30 8.26 29.65
CA VAL A 108 0.13 8.77 28.28
C VAL A 108 0.84 10.11 28.08
N MET A 109 0.79 11.00 29.07
CA MET A 109 1.45 12.31 28.99
C MET A 109 2.98 12.25 29.16
N GLU A 110 3.49 11.24 29.86
CA GLU A 110 4.94 11.01 30.06
C GLU A 110 5.61 10.26 28.90
N ASP A 111 4.84 9.65 27.99
CA ASP A 111 5.37 8.92 26.84
C ASP A 111 5.90 9.88 25.77
N GLU A 112 7.21 9.80 25.47
CA GLU A 112 7.87 10.63 24.45
C GLU A 112 7.27 10.41 23.05
N GLU A 113 6.71 9.24 22.74
CA GLU A 113 6.07 9.00 21.43
C GLU A 113 4.82 9.85 21.21
N ASN A 114 4.19 10.31 22.30
CA ASN A 114 2.99 11.14 22.31
C ASN A 114 3.29 12.65 22.22
N GLU A 115 4.57 13.06 22.27
CA GLU A 115 4.99 14.43 21.93
C GLU A 115 4.62 14.81 20.50
N ASP A 116 4.37 13.81 19.65
CA ASP A 116 4.07 13.96 18.24
C ASP A 116 2.63 13.68 17.85
N CYS A 117 1.74 14.08 18.76
CA CYS A 117 0.31 14.06 18.54
C CYS A 117 -0.10 14.92 17.35
N LEU A 118 -0.91 14.32 16.48
CA LEU A 118 -1.72 14.98 15.46
C LEU A 118 -3.14 14.42 15.59
N ILE A 119 -4.16 15.27 15.44
CA ILE A 119 -5.56 14.87 15.58
C ILE A 119 -6.16 14.73 14.18
N ARG A 120 -6.78 13.60 13.85
CA ARG A 120 -7.56 13.39 12.63
C ARG A 120 -9.02 13.71 12.90
N ILE A 121 -9.59 14.64 12.14
CA ILE A 121 -10.97 15.13 12.36
C ILE A 121 -11.91 14.45 11.37
N TYR A 122 -12.85 13.65 11.86
CA TYR A 122 -13.82 12.94 11.03
C TYR A 122 -15.22 13.58 11.17
N LEU A 123 -15.56 14.52 10.27
CA LEU A 123 -16.89 15.16 10.29
C LEU A 123 -17.96 14.35 9.54
N GLY A 124 -17.57 13.33 8.80
CA GLY A 124 -18.49 12.44 8.07
C GLY A 124 -18.98 11.24 8.87
N GLU A 125 -18.49 11.05 10.09
CA GLU A 125 -18.80 9.91 10.94
C GLU A 125 -18.97 10.36 12.40
N ARG A 126 -19.94 9.76 13.09
CA ARG A 126 -20.14 9.93 14.55
C ARG A 126 -19.54 8.70 15.24
N ALA A 127 -19.05 8.85 16.47
CA ALA A 127 -18.65 7.70 17.27
C ALA A 127 -19.86 6.75 17.42
N ALA A 128 -19.64 5.43 17.37
CA ALA A 128 -20.74 4.48 17.50
C ALA A 128 -21.30 4.54 18.92
N ALA A 129 -22.60 4.31 19.13
CA ALA A 129 -23.20 4.30 20.48
C ALA A 129 -22.54 3.30 21.45
N SER A 130 -21.86 2.28 20.93
CA SER A 130 -21.02 1.35 21.71
C SER A 130 -19.67 1.92 22.16
N ASP A 131 -19.35 3.17 21.82
CA ASP A 131 -18.10 3.89 22.09
C ASP A 131 -18.22 4.93 23.22
N LEU A 132 -19.42 5.14 23.78
CA LEU A 132 -19.71 6.05 24.89
C LEU A 132 -20.42 5.26 26.01
N GLU A 133 -19.71 4.85 27.05
CA GLU A 133 -20.36 4.43 28.31
C GLU A 133 -19.67 5.08 29.53
N GLU A 134 -20.53 5.59 30.43
CA GLU A 134 -20.25 6.42 31.60
C GLU A 134 -19.40 5.72 32.66
N CYS A 135 -18.62 6.53 33.39
CA CYS A 135 -17.82 6.06 34.50
C CYS A 135 -18.39 6.41 35.87
N ASP A 136 -19.12 5.50 36.51
CA ASP A 136 -19.41 5.63 37.94
C ASP A 136 -18.29 5.08 38.84
N VAL A 137 -18.11 5.80 39.95
CA VAL A 137 -17.23 5.60 41.10
C VAL A 137 -17.83 4.51 42.00
N GLU A 138 -17.01 3.60 42.53
CA GLU A 138 -17.46 2.57 43.46
C GLU A 138 -17.87 3.19 44.81
N ASP A 139 -19.16 3.13 45.14
CA ASP A 139 -19.59 2.79 46.49
C ASP A 139 -20.51 1.56 46.41
N GLY A 140 -20.38 0.67 47.39
CA GLY A 140 -20.69 -0.75 47.26
C GLY A 140 -22.14 -1.07 46.90
N THR A 141 -22.35 -1.73 45.75
CA THR A 141 -23.12 -2.99 45.55
C THR A 141 -23.47 -3.15 44.06
N SER A 142 -23.31 -4.36 43.51
CA SER A 142 -23.54 -4.77 42.11
C SER A 142 -22.43 -4.46 41.09
N ARG A 143 -21.68 -5.50 40.71
CA ARG A 143 -20.64 -5.46 39.67
C ARG A 143 -21.23 -5.48 38.26
N LYS A 144 -21.14 -4.36 37.52
CA LYS A 144 -21.21 -4.32 36.04
C LYS A 144 -19.87 -3.81 35.47
N LYS A 145 -19.35 -4.51 34.46
CA LYS A 145 -17.99 -4.36 33.88
C LYS A 145 -17.97 -3.27 32.78
N LYS A 146 -17.05 -2.30 32.89
CA LYS A 146 -16.76 -1.28 31.86
C LYS A 146 -15.89 -1.82 30.72
N ARG A 147 -16.14 -1.38 29.48
CA ARG A 147 -15.44 -1.75 28.22
C ARG A 147 -14.73 -0.52 27.64
N VAL A 148 -13.45 -0.61 27.28
CA VAL A 148 -12.63 0.47 26.66
C VAL A 148 -12.03 -0.03 25.34
N ARG A 149 -11.71 0.85 24.38
CA ARG A 149 -11.30 0.52 23.00
C ARG A 149 -9.78 0.66 22.76
N GLY A 150 -9.25 -0.16 21.84
CA GLY A 150 -7.82 -0.44 21.61
C GLY A 150 -6.80 0.65 21.23
N LYS A 151 -7.12 1.96 21.17
CA LYS A 151 -6.12 3.06 21.10
C LYS A 151 -6.00 3.80 22.42
N VAL A 152 -7.15 4.06 23.06
CA VAL A 152 -7.24 4.51 24.46
C VAL A 152 -6.63 3.46 25.40
N GLU A 153 -6.86 2.17 25.13
CA GLU A 153 -6.21 1.06 25.87
C GLU A 153 -4.69 0.97 25.63
N LYS A 154 -4.18 1.51 24.51
CA LYS A 154 -2.74 1.48 24.15
C LYS A 154 -1.96 2.72 24.59
N GLY A 155 -2.64 3.78 25.04
CA GLY A 155 -1.98 5.00 25.51
C GLY A 155 -1.36 5.87 24.43
N CYS A 156 -1.86 5.82 23.19
CA CYS A 156 -1.24 6.50 22.03
C CYS A 156 -2.06 7.71 21.56
N LEU A 157 -1.42 8.88 21.48
CA LEU A 157 -1.97 10.14 20.94
C LEU A 157 -1.58 10.39 19.48
N ARG A 158 -0.79 9.51 18.87
CA ARG A 158 -0.37 9.64 17.47
C ARG A 158 -1.55 9.37 16.55
N ASN A 159 -1.83 10.29 15.63
CA ASN A 159 -2.98 10.22 14.72
C ASN A 159 -4.28 9.94 15.49
N PHE A 160 -4.55 10.75 16.51
CA PHE A 160 -5.69 10.59 17.39
C PHE A 160 -6.98 10.86 16.62
N PRO A 161 -7.90 9.87 16.49
CA PRO A 161 -9.16 10.07 15.77
C PRO A 161 -10.15 10.86 16.63
N LEU A 162 -10.72 11.93 16.10
CA LEU A 162 -11.76 12.72 16.75
C LEU A 162 -12.99 12.82 15.85
N TYR A 163 -14.10 12.26 16.30
CA TYR A 163 -15.34 12.11 15.53
C TYR A 163 -16.29 13.30 15.71
N LEU A 164 -17.23 13.45 14.78
CA LEU A 164 -18.15 14.59 14.68
C LEU A 164 -18.78 15.01 16.02
N ASP A 165 -19.29 14.06 16.78
CA ASP A 165 -19.96 14.24 18.07
C ASP A 165 -19.00 14.56 19.24
N GLN A 166 -17.70 14.37 19.05
CA GLN A 166 -16.66 14.61 20.06
C GLN A 166 -15.95 15.96 19.85
N VAL A 167 -16.01 16.50 18.62
CA VAL A 167 -15.30 17.72 18.23
C VAL A 167 -15.70 18.92 19.08
N GLU A 168 -16.99 19.17 19.27
CA GLU A 168 -17.44 20.34 20.06
C GLU A 168 -17.00 20.28 21.52
N GLY A 169 -17.12 19.11 22.15
CA GLY A 169 -16.66 18.90 23.52
C GLY A 169 -15.16 19.16 23.66
N PHE A 170 -14.37 18.68 22.71
CA PHE A 170 -12.92 18.90 22.72
C PHE A 170 -12.54 20.36 22.52
N LEU A 171 -13.13 21.04 21.53
CA LEU A 171 -12.83 22.44 21.24
C LEU A 171 -13.20 23.35 22.42
N SER A 172 -14.34 23.07 23.06
CA SER A 172 -14.78 23.76 24.27
C SER A 172 -13.82 23.54 25.44
N ALA A 173 -13.50 22.28 25.76
CA ALA A 173 -12.59 21.94 26.87
C ALA A 173 -11.15 22.46 26.65
N ALA A 174 -10.70 22.52 25.41
CA ALA A 174 -9.39 23.08 25.04
C ALA A 174 -9.35 24.63 25.14
N GLY A 175 -10.50 25.29 25.26
CA GLY A 175 -10.62 26.75 25.24
C GLY A 175 -10.32 27.33 23.86
N LEU A 176 -10.66 26.59 22.79
CA LEU A 176 -10.45 26.98 21.39
C LEU A 176 -11.68 27.69 20.85
N GLU A 177 -12.16 28.73 21.53
CA GLU A 177 -13.42 29.43 21.23
C GLU A 177 -13.48 30.05 19.81
N GLY A 178 -12.33 30.27 19.16
CA GLY A 178 -12.25 30.73 17.77
C GLY A 178 -12.39 29.62 16.72
N MET A 179 -12.42 28.35 17.12
CA MET A 179 -12.53 27.18 16.26
C MET A 179 -13.84 26.45 16.59
N THR A 180 -14.76 26.43 15.63
CA THR A 180 -16.03 25.69 15.73
C THR A 180 -16.10 24.55 14.73
N MET A 181 -17.03 23.61 14.92
CA MET A 181 -17.31 22.54 13.95
C MET A 181 -17.60 23.10 12.54
N GLN A 182 -18.39 24.18 12.47
CA GLN A 182 -18.68 24.87 11.21
C GLN A 182 -17.41 25.47 10.61
N SER A 183 -16.52 26.04 11.43
CA SER A 183 -15.24 26.58 10.96
C SER A 183 -14.34 25.49 10.35
N LEU A 184 -14.28 24.31 10.98
CA LEU A 184 -13.53 23.15 10.50
C LEU A 184 -14.11 22.65 9.16
N ALA A 185 -15.43 22.53 9.07
CA ALA A 185 -16.11 22.16 7.82
C ALA A 185 -15.83 23.17 6.69
N ARG A 186 -15.84 24.48 6.98
CA ARG A 186 -15.46 25.50 5.98
C ARG A 186 -14.00 25.36 5.56
N SER A 187 -13.08 25.13 6.50
CA SER A 187 -11.65 24.95 6.19
C SER A 187 -11.43 23.71 5.29
N MET A 188 -12.06 22.57 5.62
CA MET A 188 -12.02 21.36 4.78
C MET A 188 -12.59 21.61 3.38
N ALA A 189 -13.72 22.33 3.28
CA ALA A 189 -14.33 22.70 2.01
C ALA A 189 -13.40 23.57 1.14
N LEU A 190 -12.71 24.54 1.74
CA LEU A 190 -11.74 25.37 1.04
C LEU A 190 -10.49 24.58 0.64
N GLY A 191 -10.04 23.64 1.47
CA GLY A 191 -8.97 22.70 1.13
C GLY A 191 -9.31 21.86 -0.11
N LEU A 192 -10.52 21.28 -0.14
CA LEU A 192 -11.00 20.50 -1.28
C LEU A 192 -11.15 21.37 -2.55
N ALA A 193 -11.67 22.60 -2.41
CA ALA A 193 -11.75 23.54 -3.52
C ALA A 193 -10.37 23.93 -4.07
N LEU A 194 -9.37 24.08 -3.19
CA LEU A 194 -7.98 24.32 -3.58
C LEU A 194 -7.38 23.12 -4.31
N CYS A 195 -7.66 21.89 -3.88
CA CYS A 195 -7.25 20.69 -4.60
C CYS A 195 -7.84 20.64 -6.01
N HIS A 196 -9.17 20.68 -6.11
CA HIS A 196 -9.87 20.54 -7.39
C HIS A 196 -9.54 21.70 -8.36
N TRP A 197 -9.67 22.94 -7.91
CA TRP A 197 -9.69 24.10 -8.82
C TRP A 197 -8.46 24.97 -8.71
N GLY A 198 -7.74 24.93 -7.58
CA GLY A 198 -6.47 25.62 -7.41
C GLY A 198 -5.35 24.87 -8.10
N ALA A 199 -5.15 23.62 -7.68
CA ALA A 199 -4.05 22.75 -8.09
C ALA A 199 -4.41 21.78 -9.23
N GLY A 200 -5.70 21.53 -9.50
CA GLY A 200 -6.13 20.58 -10.53
C GLY A 200 -5.82 19.14 -10.13
N ASN A 201 -6.14 18.73 -8.90
CA ASN A 201 -6.00 17.34 -8.45
C ASN A 201 -7.28 16.83 -7.80
N ASP A 202 -7.52 15.52 -7.90
CA ASP A 202 -8.75 14.85 -7.43
C ASP A 202 -8.84 14.66 -5.91
N ALA A 203 -7.80 15.02 -5.15
CA ALA A 203 -7.73 14.85 -3.69
C ALA A 203 -7.94 13.40 -3.17
N MET A 204 -7.64 12.38 -3.98
CA MET A 204 -7.73 10.98 -3.54
C MET A 204 -6.69 10.68 -2.44
N ASP A 205 -7.17 10.07 -1.35
CA ASP A 205 -6.44 9.76 -0.11
C ASP A 205 -5.93 10.98 0.67
N ALA A 206 -6.44 12.18 0.39
CA ALA A 206 -6.06 13.39 1.11
C ALA A 206 -6.53 13.35 2.58
N GLU A 207 -5.61 13.61 3.51
CA GLU A 207 -5.85 13.58 4.97
C GLU A 207 -5.92 15.00 5.57
N PHE A 208 -6.91 15.22 6.46
CA PHE A 208 -7.03 16.45 7.25
C PHE A 208 -6.66 16.20 8.72
N VAL A 209 -5.70 16.98 9.23
CA VAL A 209 -5.24 16.88 10.62
C VAL A 209 -5.18 18.23 11.32
N LEU A 210 -5.36 18.25 12.64
CA LEU A 210 -4.99 19.38 13.48
C LEU A 210 -3.59 19.16 14.04
N GLY A 211 -2.75 20.18 13.90
CA GLY A 211 -1.42 20.29 14.50
C GLY A 211 -1.23 21.67 15.10
N GLY A 212 -0.08 21.92 15.72
CA GLY A 212 0.26 23.21 16.30
C GLY A 212 0.38 24.33 15.25
N SER A 213 0.06 25.55 15.64
CA SER A 213 0.31 26.75 14.82
C SER A 213 1.81 27.06 14.78
N LEU A 214 2.29 27.57 13.64
CA LEU A 214 3.70 27.89 13.45
C LEU A 214 4.17 29.21 14.12
N GLY A 215 3.26 30.01 14.67
CA GLY A 215 3.58 31.29 15.31
C GLY A 215 4.20 32.33 14.35
N SER A 216 3.96 33.61 14.62
CA SER A 216 4.69 34.72 14.00
C SER A 216 6.00 34.97 14.78
N ASP A 217 6.91 33.99 14.81
CA ASP A 217 8.23 34.16 15.43
C ASP A 217 9.31 34.22 14.34
N GLY A 218 9.46 35.41 13.77
CA GLY A 218 10.70 35.89 13.17
C GLY A 218 11.17 37.11 13.96
N PRO A 219 12.48 37.31 14.19
CA PRO A 219 12.96 38.46 14.94
C PRO A 219 12.58 39.73 14.18
N ALA A 220 11.96 40.66 14.90
CA ALA A 220 11.80 42.04 14.45
C ALA A 220 13.19 42.60 14.12
N SER A 221 13.44 42.86 12.84
CA SER A 221 14.46 43.81 12.43
C SER A 221 13.76 45.10 12.04
N ASP A 222 13.92 46.09 12.90
CA ASP A 222 13.61 47.49 12.66
C ASP A 222 14.19 47.95 11.31
N THR A 223 13.39 48.68 10.53
CA THR A 223 13.77 49.78 9.62
C THR A 223 12.48 50.25 8.92
N GLU A 224 11.86 51.29 9.44
CA GLU A 224 11.92 52.68 8.93
C GLU A 224 11.03 52.95 7.70
N THR A 225 9.86 53.52 8.00
CA THR A 225 9.25 54.75 7.43
C THR A 225 9.28 55.03 5.92
N GLY A 226 8.10 55.32 5.34
CA GLY A 226 8.00 56.11 4.10
C GLY A 226 6.62 56.20 3.44
N ASN A 227 5.76 57.09 3.96
CA ASN A 227 4.76 57.96 3.29
C ASN A 227 3.82 57.46 2.15
N ASP A 228 2.51 57.37 2.47
CA ASP A 228 1.37 58.24 2.04
C ASP A 228 1.08 58.50 0.53
N PRO A 229 -0.12 59.01 0.13
CA PRO A 229 -1.50 58.49 0.22
C PRO A 229 -2.28 58.55 -1.14
N ALA A 230 -3.54 58.08 -1.12
CA ALA A 230 -4.73 58.81 -1.62
C ALA A 230 -5.72 58.05 -2.55
N LEU A 231 -6.99 58.48 -2.39
CA LEU A 231 -8.26 58.21 -3.08
C LEU A 231 -8.99 56.90 -2.77
N GLY A 232 -10.21 56.87 -2.20
CA GLY A 232 -11.14 57.95 -1.82
C GLY A 232 -12.56 57.66 -2.32
N GLY A 233 -13.49 57.38 -1.38
CA GLY A 233 -14.97 57.40 -1.50
C GLY A 233 -15.57 56.37 -2.47
N ILE A 234 -16.78 55.83 -2.33
CA ILE A 234 -18.05 56.18 -1.65
C ILE A 234 -18.73 54.78 -1.52
N GLY A 235 -19.25 54.28 -0.39
CA GLY A 235 -20.25 54.85 0.51
C GLY A 235 -21.61 54.19 0.20
N GLU A 236 -21.96 53.13 0.94
CA GLU A 236 -23.34 52.93 1.45
C GLU A 236 -23.31 51.88 2.58
N GLU A 237 -23.72 52.34 3.76
CA GLU A 237 -23.72 51.66 5.04
C GLU A 237 -24.96 50.79 5.17
N ASP A 238 -24.80 49.58 5.71
CA ASP A 238 -25.84 49.00 6.56
C ASP A 238 -25.19 48.46 7.83
N SER A 239 -25.61 49.06 8.94
CA SER A 239 -24.94 49.02 10.22
C SER A 239 -25.47 47.89 11.11
N THR A 240 -24.66 46.87 11.37
CA THR A 240 -24.60 46.28 12.71
C THR A 240 -23.15 45.98 13.06
N THR A 241 -22.76 46.48 14.22
CA THR A 241 -21.40 46.64 14.72
C THR A 241 -20.77 45.30 15.09
N GLU A 242 -20.14 44.60 14.15
CA GLU A 242 -19.15 43.58 14.50
C GLU A 242 -17.76 44.23 14.53
N LYS A 243 -17.22 44.33 15.75
CA LYS A 243 -15.85 44.77 16.02
C LYS A 243 -14.90 44.04 15.08
N ARG A 244 -14.15 44.82 14.29
CA ARG A 244 -12.90 44.41 13.64
C ARG A 244 -11.96 43.82 14.69
N PHE A 245 -12.07 42.52 14.92
CA PHE A 245 -11.01 41.74 15.54
C PHE A 245 -10.10 41.27 14.42
N GLY A 246 -8.80 41.55 14.57
CA GLY A 246 -7.77 41.04 13.67
C GLY A 246 -7.93 39.55 13.44
N SER A 247 -7.51 39.10 12.25
CA SER A 247 -7.47 37.69 11.86
C SER A 247 -7.13 36.82 13.07
N PRO A 248 -8.02 35.91 13.51
CA PRO A 248 -7.69 35.02 14.61
C PRO A 248 -6.62 34.08 14.06
N SER A 249 -5.36 34.46 14.22
CA SER A 249 -4.28 33.50 14.36
C SER A 249 -4.67 32.67 15.58
N LEU A 250 -5.30 31.54 15.34
CA LEU A 250 -5.72 30.60 16.36
C LEU A 250 -4.49 30.23 17.18
N LYS A 251 -4.35 30.83 18.37
CA LYS A 251 -3.33 30.45 19.33
C LYS A 251 -3.60 29.01 19.70
N GLY A 252 -2.72 28.09 19.29
CA GLY A 252 -2.80 26.68 19.63
C GLY A 252 -2.74 25.77 18.39
N LEU A 253 -3.86 25.65 17.67
CA LEU A 253 -4.04 24.66 16.59
C LEU A 253 -4.40 25.24 15.23
N GLU A 254 -3.88 24.62 14.17
CA GLU A 254 -4.21 24.88 12.78
C GLU A 254 -4.56 23.57 12.05
N MET A 255 -5.40 23.67 11.02
CA MET A 255 -5.71 22.55 10.13
C MET A 255 -4.64 22.41 9.05
N TRP A 256 -4.20 21.19 8.82
CA TRP A 256 -3.24 20.80 7.81
C TRP A 256 -3.85 19.78 6.86
N LEU A 257 -3.48 19.88 5.59
CA LEU A 257 -3.86 18.94 4.54
C LEU A 257 -2.61 18.28 3.97
N LEU A 258 -2.61 16.94 3.92
CA LEU A 258 -1.45 16.12 3.57
C LEU A 258 -1.85 14.79 2.90
N ASP A 259 -0.84 14.00 2.51
CA ASP A 259 -0.92 12.71 1.81
C ASP A 259 -1.60 12.77 0.42
N PHE A 260 -0.80 12.91 -0.63
CA PHE A 260 -1.27 12.96 -2.03
C PHE A 260 -0.65 11.83 -2.86
N ASP A 261 -0.29 10.71 -2.22
CA ASP A 261 0.41 9.59 -2.85
C ASP A 261 -0.45 8.83 -3.87
N LYS A 262 -1.78 8.86 -3.69
CA LYS A 262 -2.77 8.29 -4.61
C LYS A 262 -3.54 9.32 -5.44
N ALA A 263 -3.40 10.61 -5.13
CA ALA A 263 -4.04 11.66 -5.89
C ALA A 263 -3.50 11.74 -7.32
N SER A 264 -4.33 12.21 -8.25
CA SER A 264 -3.93 12.41 -9.63
C SER A 264 -4.36 13.77 -10.17
N SER A 265 -3.57 14.31 -11.09
CA SER A 265 -3.83 15.62 -11.70
C SER A 265 -4.86 15.54 -12.82
N PHE A 266 -5.68 16.57 -12.94
CA PHE A 266 -6.61 16.77 -14.03
C PHE A 266 -6.60 18.23 -14.50
N GLN A 267 -7.17 18.48 -15.67
CA GLN A 267 -7.26 19.82 -16.25
C GLN A 267 -8.69 20.25 -16.51
N THR A 268 -8.96 21.53 -16.23
CA THR A 268 -10.14 22.27 -16.66
C THR A 268 -9.65 23.28 -17.70
N TYR A 269 -9.90 23.06 -18.99
CA TYR A 269 -9.25 23.78 -20.09
C TYR A 269 -9.26 25.32 -19.96
N LEU A 270 -8.17 25.85 -19.41
CA LEU A 270 -7.84 27.26 -19.37
C LEU A 270 -6.31 27.35 -19.58
N GLY A 271 -5.87 27.10 -20.82
CA GLY A 271 -4.61 27.63 -21.37
C GLY A 271 -3.27 26.98 -20.98
N GLN A 272 -3.17 25.66 -20.71
CA GLN A 272 -1.87 24.97 -20.70
C GLN A 272 -1.96 23.56 -21.31
N GLU A 273 -1.10 23.27 -22.29
CA GLU A 273 -0.85 21.92 -22.79
C GLU A 273 0.03 21.17 -21.77
N SER A 274 -0.54 20.19 -21.07
CA SER A 274 0.25 19.20 -20.33
C SER A 274 -0.50 17.88 -20.20
N GLU A 275 0.22 16.80 -19.87
CA GLU A 275 -0.28 15.43 -19.72
C GLU A 275 -1.24 15.33 -18.51
N GLY A 276 -2.55 15.31 -18.75
CA GLY A 276 -3.56 15.09 -17.71
C GLY A 276 -4.94 14.78 -18.30
N GLN A 277 -5.73 13.94 -17.62
CA GLN A 277 -7.11 13.68 -18.03
C GLN A 277 -7.93 14.96 -17.87
N THR A 278 -8.82 15.22 -18.83
CA THR A 278 -9.60 16.45 -18.86
C THR A 278 -10.90 16.28 -18.08
N VAL A 279 -11.21 17.21 -17.18
CA VAL A 279 -12.51 17.30 -16.49
C VAL A 279 -13.27 18.47 -17.08
N ARG A 280 -14.25 18.15 -17.93
CA ARG A 280 -15.07 19.12 -18.68
C ARG A 280 -16.57 18.87 -18.64
N THR A 281 -16.98 17.66 -18.27
CA THR A 281 -18.38 17.23 -18.34
C THR A 281 -18.80 16.62 -17.00
N PRO A 282 -20.11 16.54 -16.71
CA PRO A 282 -20.63 15.82 -15.55
C PRO A 282 -20.10 14.39 -15.43
N GLU A 283 -19.93 13.68 -16.56
CA GLU A 283 -19.43 12.31 -16.59
C GLU A 283 -18.00 12.24 -16.05
N HIS A 284 -17.13 13.16 -16.46
CA HIS A 284 -15.75 13.22 -15.94
C HIS A 284 -15.71 13.51 -14.43
N ILE A 285 -16.66 14.29 -13.92
CA ILE A 285 -16.78 14.54 -12.47
C ILE A 285 -17.16 13.23 -11.75
N ARG A 286 -18.13 12.47 -12.27
CA ARG A 286 -18.54 11.17 -11.71
C ARG A 286 -17.44 10.12 -11.75
N GLU A 287 -16.62 10.11 -12.79
CA GLU A 287 -15.54 9.13 -12.95
C GLU A 287 -14.30 9.49 -12.11
N LYS A 288 -14.09 10.78 -11.82
CA LYS A 288 -12.85 11.26 -11.21
C LYS A 288 -12.98 11.80 -9.80
N LEU A 289 -13.88 12.75 -9.57
CA LEU A 289 -13.96 13.49 -8.30
C LEU A 289 -14.86 12.78 -7.28
N ILE A 290 -15.95 12.16 -7.74
CA ILE A 290 -16.87 11.42 -6.86
C ILE A 290 -16.18 10.21 -6.21
N PRO A 291 -15.45 9.34 -6.95
CA PRO A 291 -14.80 8.19 -6.32
C PRO A 291 -13.68 8.61 -5.37
N ALA A 292 -13.00 9.73 -5.65
CA ALA A 292 -11.97 10.27 -4.76
C ALA A 292 -12.57 10.78 -3.44
N VAL A 293 -13.68 11.53 -3.48
CA VAL A 293 -14.28 12.07 -2.25
C VAL A 293 -14.98 11.00 -1.40
N VAL A 294 -15.58 9.99 -2.04
CA VAL A 294 -16.24 8.86 -1.36
C VAL A 294 -15.23 7.82 -0.87
N GLY A 295 -14.12 7.63 -1.58
CA GLY A 295 -13.06 6.70 -1.22
C GLY A 295 -12.14 7.17 -0.09
N ASN A 296 -12.19 8.46 0.27
CA ASN A 296 -11.42 8.99 1.39
C ASN A 296 -12.01 8.52 2.74
N ASP A 297 -11.15 8.50 3.76
CA ASP A 297 -11.58 8.47 5.17
C ASP A 297 -12.68 9.53 5.41
N PRO A 298 -13.61 9.34 6.38
CA PRO A 298 -14.81 10.16 6.54
C PRO A 298 -14.53 11.56 7.15
N TYR A 299 -13.62 12.31 6.53
CA TYR A 299 -13.24 13.67 6.89
C TYR A 299 -14.38 14.66 6.64
N TYR A 300 -15.04 14.56 5.49
CA TYR A 300 -16.04 15.53 5.04
C TYR A 300 -17.43 15.26 5.65
N PRO A 301 -18.20 16.31 6.01
CA PRO A 301 -19.63 16.15 6.32
C PRO A 301 -20.37 15.44 5.17
N ARG A 302 -21.33 14.56 5.50
CA ARG A 302 -22.07 13.79 4.48
C ARG A 302 -23.35 14.52 4.04
N PRO A 303 -23.67 14.54 2.73
CA PRO A 303 -24.99 14.96 2.26
C PRO A 303 -26.09 14.00 2.75
N GLY A 304 -27.34 14.48 2.87
CA GLY A 304 -28.52 13.67 3.20
C GLY A 304 -28.64 13.18 4.64
N ARG A 305 -27.55 13.19 5.42
CA ARG A 305 -27.54 12.63 6.78
C ARG A 305 -28.41 13.42 7.77
N LYS A 306 -29.43 12.75 8.32
CA LYS A 306 -30.34 13.30 9.33
C LYS A 306 -29.59 13.82 10.56
N GLY A 307 -29.83 15.07 10.94
CA GLY A 307 -29.24 15.74 12.09
C GLY A 307 -27.92 16.47 11.82
N ASP A 308 -27.34 16.33 10.64
CA ASP A 308 -26.08 16.97 10.22
C ASP A 308 -26.28 17.94 9.03
N GLU A 309 -27.52 18.22 8.63
CA GLU A 309 -27.88 18.96 7.42
C GLU A 309 -27.33 20.39 7.42
N ALA A 310 -27.35 21.04 8.58
CA ALA A 310 -26.79 22.39 8.75
C ALA A 310 -25.28 22.41 8.50
N LEU A 311 -24.56 21.36 8.92
CA LEU A 311 -23.11 21.26 8.73
C LEU A 311 -22.77 21.00 7.26
N TRP A 312 -23.53 20.11 6.60
CA TRP A 312 -23.42 19.91 5.15
C TRP A 312 -23.67 21.22 4.38
N ALA A 313 -24.73 21.97 4.74
CA ALA A 313 -25.03 23.24 4.10
C ALA A 313 -23.89 24.28 4.25
N VAL A 314 -23.21 24.29 5.40
CA VAL A 314 -22.02 25.12 5.62
C VAL A 314 -20.86 24.68 4.72
N PHE A 315 -20.57 23.38 4.67
CA PHE A 315 -19.52 22.81 3.82
C PHE A 315 -19.78 23.13 2.34
N LYS A 316 -20.97 22.78 1.84
CA LYS A 316 -21.42 23.03 0.46
C LYS A 316 -21.26 24.49 0.07
N ARG A 317 -21.74 25.41 0.92
CA ARG A 317 -21.64 26.86 0.65
C ARG A 317 -20.19 27.33 0.57
N ALA A 318 -19.34 26.88 1.49
CA ALA A 318 -17.93 27.25 1.49
C ALA A 318 -17.18 26.67 0.28
N TYR A 319 -17.42 25.41 -0.07
CA TYR A 319 -16.84 24.76 -1.24
C TYR A 319 -17.21 25.51 -2.52
N LEU A 320 -18.49 25.79 -2.74
CA LEU A 320 -18.96 26.50 -3.94
C LEU A 320 -18.41 27.92 -4.03
N ARG A 321 -18.40 28.68 -2.91
CA ARG A 321 -17.83 30.03 -2.88
C ARG A 321 -16.32 30.03 -3.13
N GLY A 322 -15.59 29.10 -2.51
CA GLY A 322 -14.14 28.97 -2.68
C GLY A 322 -13.78 28.58 -4.11
N SER A 323 -14.47 27.59 -4.65
CA SER A 323 -14.31 27.12 -6.03
C SER A 323 -14.57 28.25 -7.03
N ARG A 324 -15.68 28.99 -6.86
CA ARG A 324 -16.01 30.15 -7.69
C ARG A 324 -14.92 31.22 -7.63
N ALA A 325 -14.45 31.58 -6.43
CA ALA A 325 -13.42 32.59 -6.26
C ALA A 325 -12.09 32.20 -6.95
N ILE A 326 -11.68 30.93 -6.83
CA ILE A 326 -10.47 30.41 -7.48
C ILE A 326 -10.63 30.45 -9.01
N LEU A 327 -11.75 29.94 -9.53
CA LEU A 327 -11.99 29.88 -10.97
C LEU A 327 -12.11 31.28 -11.59
N GLU A 328 -12.82 32.22 -10.96
CA GLU A 328 -12.89 33.62 -11.40
C GLU A 328 -11.50 34.25 -11.54
N GLU A 329 -10.64 34.05 -10.54
CA GLU A 329 -9.27 34.59 -10.56
C GLU A 329 -8.40 33.92 -11.63
N ARG A 330 -8.61 32.63 -11.92
CA ARG A 330 -7.95 31.94 -13.05
C ARG A 330 -8.43 32.49 -14.38
N CYS A 331 -9.73 32.69 -14.55
CA CYS A 331 -10.33 33.19 -15.79
C CYS A 331 -9.88 34.62 -16.11
N LYS A 332 -9.75 35.51 -15.12
CA LYS A 332 -9.24 36.88 -15.31
C LYS A 332 -7.86 36.95 -15.97
N LYS A 333 -7.02 35.93 -15.79
CA LYS A 333 -5.66 35.87 -16.36
C LYS A 333 -5.62 35.28 -17.78
N GLY A 334 -6.69 34.65 -18.25
CA GLY A 334 -6.73 33.89 -19.51
C GLY A 334 -7.62 34.45 -20.63
N ILE A 335 -8.49 35.43 -20.37
CA ILE A 335 -9.51 35.86 -21.35
C ILE A 335 -8.93 36.86 -22.36
N LYS A 336 -8.77 36.44 -23.62
CA LYS A 336 -8.48 37.32 -24.78
C LYS A 336 -9.47 37.20 -25.95
N SER A 337 -10.47 36.31 -25.91
CA SER A 337 -11.39 36.04 -27.04
C SER A 337 -12.82 35.71 -26.58
N SER A 338 -13.81 35.88 -27.46
CA SER A 338 -15.22 35.53 -27.24
C SER A 338 -15.47 34.03 -27.10
N ALA A 339 -14.72 33.18 -27.80
CA ALA A 339 -14.81 31.72 -27.68
C ALA A 339 -14.41 31.22 -26.29
N LEU A 340 -13.50 31.93 -25.60
CA LEU A 340 -13.15 31.63 -24.21
C LEU A 340 -14.30 31.94 -23.23
N ARG A 341 -15.31 32.73 -23.59
CA ARG A 341 -16.39 33.08 -22.65
C ARG A 341 -17.35 31.91 -22.42
N GLU A 342 -17.78 31.22 -23.47
CA GLU A 342 -18.63 30.01 -23.34
C GLU A 342 -17.88 28.88 -22.63
N GLU A 343 -16.58 28.71 -22.89
CA GLU A 343 -15.74 27.75 -22.15
C GLU A 343 -15.59 28.12 -20.67
N VAL A 344 -15.46 29.41 -20.36
CA VAL A 344 -15.41 29.90 -18.97
C VAL A 344 -16.72 29.60 -18.26
N ASP A 345 -17.87 29.86 -18.89
CA ASP A 345 -19.19 29.62 -18.28
C ASP A 345 -19.37 28.13 -17.94
N GLY A 346 -19.00 27.22 -18.85
CA GLY A 346 -19.05 25.78 -18.59
C GLY A 346 -18.16 25.31 -17.44
N VAL A 347 -16.94 25.86 -17.32
CA VAL A 347 -16.02 25.55 -16.20
C VAL A 347 -16.54 26.08 -14.86
N MET A 348 -17.24 27.22 -14.86
CA MET A 348 -17.81 27.82 -13.66
C MET A 348 -18.98 27.01 -13.07
N GLU A 349 -19.61 26.14 -13.86
CA GLU A 349 -20.69 25.25 -13.42
C GLU A 349 -20.19 23.94 -12.78
N LEU A 350 -18.96 23.50 -13.10
CA LEU A 350 -18.39 22.22 -12.64
C LEU A 350 -18.44 22.02 -11.10
N PRO A 351 -18.14 23.03 -10.25
CA PRO A 351 -18.26 22.86 -8.80
C PRO A 351 -19.70 22.57 -8.34
N GLY A 352 -20.68 23.17 -9.02
CA GLY A 352 -22.10 22.94 -8.75
C GLY A 352 -22.54 21.54 -9.15
N ILE A 353 -22.10 21.08 -10.33
CA ILE A 353 -22.33 19.72 -10.82
C ILE A 353 -21.74 18.70 -9.83
N PHE A 354 -20.49 18.88 -9.39
CA PHE A 354 -19.86 18.00 -8.40
C PHE A 354 -20.68 17.86 -7.11
N ILE A 355 -21.16 18.97 -6.54
CA ILE A 355 -21.98 18.92 -5.33
C ILE A 355 -23.30 18.20 -5.59
N LYS A 356 -23.94 18.46 -6.73
CA LYS A 356 -25.21 17.80 -7.09
C LYS A 356 -25.05 16.29 -7.22
N GLU A 357 -24.02 15.84 -7.94
CA GLU A 357 -23.73 14.42 -8.11
C GLU A 357 -23.43 13.72 -6.77
N TRP A 358 -22.72 14.40 -5.86
CA TRP A 358 -22.47 13.87 -4.52
C TRP A 358 -23.75 13.78 -3.68
N GLU A 359 -24.65 14.77 -3.77
CA GLU A 359 -25.96 14.73 -3.11
C GLU A 359 -26.84 13.61 -3.66
N THR A 360 -26.91 13.44 -4.98
CA THR A 360 -27.67 12.36 -5.63
C THR A 360 -27.19 10.98 -5.19
N LEU A 361 -25.87 10.76 -5.12
CA LEU A 361 -25.32 9.49 -4.63
C LEU A 361 -25.73 9.19 -3.19
N ALA A 362 -25.80 10.20 -2.32
CA ALA A 362 -26.21 10.00 -0.93
C ALA A 362 -27.72 9.71 -0.79
N GLU A 363 -28.56 10.29 -1.66
CA GLU A 363 -30.00 9.98 -1.71
C GLU A 363 -30.27 8.54 -2.16
N GLU A 364 -29.47 8.01 -3.08
CA GLU A 364 -29.55 6.60 -3.53
C GLU A 364 -29.16 5.60 -2.43
N ASP A 365 -28.23 5.97 -1.55
CA ASP A 365 -27.81 5.16 -0.39
C ASP A 365 -28.87 5.17 0.74
N ASP A 366 -29.51 6.31 1.03
CA ASP A 366 -30.57 6.41 2.05
C ASP A 366 -31.90 5.74 1.63
N GLY A 367 -32.12 5.55 0.33
CA GLY A 367 -33.28 4.83 -0.23
C GLY A 367 -33.24 3.30 -0.07
N LYS A 368 -32.09 2.73 0.31
CA LYS A 368 -31.87 1.28 0.54
C LYS A 368 -31.88 0.90 2.02
N GLY A 369 -32.77 1.52 2.80
CA GLY A 369 -33.06 1.08 4.16
C GLY A 369 -33.61 -0.35 4.16
N GLU A 370 -32.85 -1.29 4.74
CA GLU A 370 -33.09 -2.74 4.82
C GLU A 370 -32.70 -3.57 3.58
N MET A 371 -31.40 -3.71 3.33
CA MET A 371 -30.70 -4.97 3.00
C MET A 371 -29.20 -4.67 2.93
N GLY A 372 -28.42 -5.34 3.79
CA GLY A 372 -27.02 -4.99 4.07
C GLY A 372 -26.06 -5.20 2.90
N GLU A 373 -25.11 -4.27 2.84
CA GLU A 373 -23.74 -4.38 2.33
C GLU A 373 -23.55 -4.93 0.91
N ASP A 374 -23.36 -4.02 -0.07
CA ASP A 374 -22.35 -4.16 -1.12
C ASP A 374 -22.24 -2.88 -1.97
N ILE A 375 -21.30 -2.00 -1.62
CA ILE A 375 -20.63 -1.09 -2.57
C ILE A 375 -19.14 -1.16 -2.24
N VAL A 376 -18.42 -2.07 -2.90
CA VAL A 376 -16.98 -2.24 -2.76
C VAL A 376 -16.27 -1.27 -3.70
N LEU A 377 -15.90 -0.08 -3.19
CA LEU A 377 -14.86 0.75 -3.81
C LEU A 377 -13.49 0.21 -3.40
N GLY A 378 -12.63 0.03 -4.41
CA GLY A 378 -11.34 -0.65 -4.33
C GLY A 378 -10.41 -0.08 -3.25
N SER A 379 -10.00 -0.96 -2.33
CA SER A 379 -9.00 -0.62 -1.32
C SER A 379 -7.58 -0.86 -1.84
N SER A 380 -6.96 0.23 -2.25
CA SER A 380 -5.53 0.37 -2.41
C SER A 380 -4.85 0.28 -1.03
N SER A 381 -4.03 -0.76 -0.80
CA SER A 381 -3.18 -0.86 0.40
C SER A 381 -1.72 -1.13 0.02
N GLY A 382 -1.02 -0.05 -0.32
CA GLY A 382 0.41 0.09 -0.06
C GLY A 382 0.58 0.91 1.21
N PHE A 383 1.34 0.42 2.18
CA PHE A 383 1.79 1.23 3.32
C PHE A 383 3.25 1.62 3.09
N ALA A 384 3.47 2.89 2.77
CA ALA A 384 4.75 3.56 2.99
C ALA A 384 4.68 4.28 4.34
N GLY A 385 5.64 4.02 5.23
CA GLY A 385 5.79 4.78 6.47
C GLY A 385 6.62 6.04 6.21
N ILE A 386 6.16 7.20 6.67
CA ILE A 386 6.90 8.46 6.62
C ILE A 386 7.86 8.50 7.82
N ALA A 387 9.16 8.70 7.56
CA ALA A 387 10.16 8.93 8.60
C ALA A 387 10.82 10.30 8.41
N ILE A 388 10.48 11.24 9.30
CA ILE A 388 11.07 12.57 9.41
C ILE A 388 12.30 12.48 10.32
N LEU A 389 13.49 12.78 9.78
CA LEU A 389 14.74 12.73 10.55
C LEU A 389 14.98 14.01 11.35
N ASN A 390 15.13 13.88 12.67
CA ASN A 390 15.93 14.77 13.52
C ASN A 390 16.78 13.85 14.45
N PRO A 391 18.07 14.10 14.70
CA PRO A 391 18.96 13.10 15.34
C PRO A 391 18.65 12.75 16.80
N GLU A 392 17.66 13.38 17.46
CA GLU A 392 17.49 13.20 18.91
C GLU A 392 16.10 12.73 19.39
N ARG A 393 15.03 12.77 18.58
CA ARG A 393 13.72 12.15 18.94
C ARG A 393 13.00 11.66 17.68
N VAL A 394 12.60 10.38 17.69
CA VAL A 394 12.03 9.67 16.53
C VAL A 394 10.51 9.70 16.57
N ILE A 395 9.90 10.04 15.44
CA ILE A 395 8.46 10.25 15.33
C ILE A 395 7.94 9.44 14.14
N VAL A 396 7.03 8.50 14.43
CA VAL A 396 6.37 7.57 13.50
C VAL A 396 4.87 7.91 13.30
N ILE A 397 4.46 8.55 12.22
CA ILE A 397 3.01 8.72 11.93
C ILE A 397 2.42 7.33 11.57
N GLU A 398 1.73 6.67 12.51
CA GLU A 398 1.10 5.35 12.32
C GLU A 398 -0.34 5.47 11.78
N LYS A 399 -0.59 4.93 10.59
CA LYS A 399 -1.93 4.73 10.03
C LYS A 399 -2.72 3.75 10.93
N SER A 400 -3.86 4.19 11.46
CA SER A 400 -4.72 3.39 12.34
C SER A 400 -5.60 2.44 11.54
N LEU A 401 -5.13 1.21 11.30
CA LEU A 401 -5.96 0.12 10.78
C LEU A 401 -7.03 -0.27 11.81
N ARG A 402 -8.30 0.05 11.54
CA ARG A 402 -9.43 -0.73 12.09
C ARG A 402 -9.68 -1.93 11.18
N LYS A 403 -8.99 -3.05 11.45
CA LYS A 403 -9.58 -4.39 11.27
C LYS A 403 -9.34 -5.18 12.55
N ARG A 404 -10.43 -5.57 13.20
CA ARG A 404 -10.45 -6.41 14.40
C ARG A 404 -9.81 -7.77 14.10
N ALA A 405 -8.73 -8.12 14.80
CA ALA A 405 -8.56 -9.40 15.54
C ALA A 405 -7.21 -9.39 16.31
N LYS A 406 -7.24 -9.93 17.54
CA LYS A 406 -6.29 -9.76 18.65
C LYS A 406 -5.15 -10.80 18.71
N HIS A 407 -3.99 -10.32 19.19
CA HIS A 407 -2.98 -10.92 20.11
C HIS A 407 -2.26 -12.26 19.78
N LEU A 408 -0.92 -12.23 19.73
CA LEU A 408 -0.03 -12.61 20.86
C LEU A 408 1.43 -12.14 20.61
N GLU A 409 1.99 -11.36 21.55
CA GLU A 409 3.45 -11.16 21.73
C GLU A 409 4.07 -12.46 22.31
N ILE A 410 5.36 -12.79 22.18
CA ILE A 410 6.46 -12.22 22.98
C ILE A 410 7.83 -12.76 22.48
N SER A 411 8.80 -11.83 22.47
CA SER A 411 10.26 -11.97 22.67
C SER A 411 11.18 -12.44 21.54
N ARG A 412 11.99 -11.47 21.09
CA ARG A 412 13.31 -11.63 20.47
C ARG A 412 14.39 -11.76 21.55
N ALA A 413 15.33 -12.69 21.35
CA ALA A 413 16.71 -12.53 21.79
C ALA A 413 17.65 -12.98 20.68
N SER A 414 18.44 -12.04 20.16
CA SER A 414 19.67 -12.34 19.41
C SER A 414 20.70 -12.86 20.42
N ALA A 415 21.55 -13.85 20.14
CA ALA A 415 22.41 -13.96 18.97
C ALA A 415 23.20 -15.33 19.04
N LEU A 416 23.69 -15.97 17.97
CA LEU A 416 25.03 -16.12 17.33
C LEU A 416 26.29 -16.74 18.09
N ASN A 417 26.69 -18.01 17.95
CA ASN A 417 28.14 -18.37 17.90
C ASN A 417 28.30 -19.60 17.01
N THR A 418 29.01 -19.48 15.88
CA THR A 418 29.74 -20.62 15.33
C THR A 418 31.17 -20.56 15.87
N SER A 419 31.74 -21.69 16.25
CA SER A 419 33.18 -21.88 16.26
C SER A 419 33.61 -22.29 14.85
N ARG A 420 34.92 -22.18 14.62
CA ARG A 420 35.65 -22.57 13.41
C ARG A 420 35.36 -24.01 12.97
N CYS A 421 35.49 -24.31 11.67
CA CYS A 421 36.64 -25.06 11.15
C CYS A 421 36.52 -25.40 9.65
N ILE A 422 37.67 -25.32 8.96
CA ILE A 422 38.15 -26.20 7.87
C ILE A 422 37.48 -25.98 6.48
N VAL A 423 38.14 -25.83 5.33
CA VAL A 423 39.53 -25.88 4.84
C VAL A 423 39.52 -25.27 3.42
N ALA A 424 40.62 -24.59 3.02
CA ALA A 424 41.25 -24.58 1.67
C ALA A 424 41.99 -23.24 1.47
N ASN A 425 43.29 -23.14 1.80
CA ASN A 425 44.46 -23.60 1.05
C ASN A 425 44.83 -22.66 -0.13
N ILE A 426 45.53 -21.55 0.15
CA ILE A 426 46.36 -20.84 -0.83
C ILE A 426 47.66 -20.39 -0.12
N LYS A 427 48.79 -20.61 -0.81
CA LYS A 427 50.17 -20.60 -0.32
C LYS A 427 50.85 -19.21 -0.30
N HIS A 428 51.87 -19.10 0.56
CA HIS A 428 53.09 -18.23 0.55
C HIS A 428 53.00 -16.79 1.14
N PRO A 429 54.13 -16.19 1.60
CA PRO A 429 54.80 -16.39 2.89
C PRO A 429 54.97 -15.10 3.74
N LEU A 430 55.42 -15.26 4.98
CA LEU A 430 55.73 -14.24 6.03
C LEU A 430 56.74 -13.14 5.60
N PRO A 431 56.87 -11.99 6.33
CA PRO A 431 57.71 -11.94 7.54
C PRO A 431 57.21 -11.09 8.74
N ALA A 432 57.67 -11.55 9.91
CA ALA A 432 57.93 -10.98 11.25
C ALA A 432 57.75 -9.47 11.58
N CYS A 433 57.33 -9.22 12.84
CA CYS A 433 57.97 -8.35 13.87
C CYS A 433 57.06 -8.33 15.12
N SER A 434 57.37 -9.03 16.21
CA SER A 434 58.14 -8.60 17.40
C SER A 434 57.68 -7.28 18.04
N CYS A 435 57.21 -7.32 19.29
CA CYS A 435 57.76 -6.53 20.41
C CYS A 435 57.08 -6.81 21.77
N LEU A 436 57.93 -7.20 22.74
CA LEU A 436 57.99 -6.95 24.21
C LEU A 436 56.70 -6.93 25.07
N MET A 437 56.53 -7.76 26.13
CA MET A 437 57.30 -8.03 27.38
C MET A 437 56.84 -7.23 28.62
N ARG A 438 56.78 -7.96 29.75
CA ARG A 438 56.70 -7.60 31.21
C ARG A 438 55.29 -7.73 31.83
N ASN A 439 54.95 -8.77 32.63
CA ASN A 439 55.41 -9.28 33.94
C ASN A 439 55.20 -8.36 35.15
N VAL A 440 54.70 -8.96 36.26
CA VAL A 440 54.83 -8.68 37.73
C VAL A 440 53.47 -9.02 38.42
N THR A 441 53.28 -10.23 39.00
CA THR A 441 53.38 -10.65 40.45
C THR A 441 52.40 -9.90 41.39
N GLN A 442 51.77 -10.41 42.46
CA GLN A 442 51.83 -11.63 43.28
C GLN A 442 50.61 -11.64 44.24
N ASP A 443 50.36 -12.77 44.91
CA ASP A 443 49.32 -13.06 45.91
C ASP A 443 49.27 -12.17 47.17
N THR A 444 48.08 -12.04 47.79
CA THR A 444 47.86 -12.14 49.27
C THR A 444 46.39 -12.42 49.64
N ASN A 445 46.25 -13.14 50.76
CA ASN A 445 45.07 -13.76 51.40
C ASN A 445 44.02 -12.83 52.07
N ASP A 446 42.87 -13.47 52.33
CA ASP A 446 41.93 -13.33 53.46
C ASP A 446 41.23 -11.98 53.75
N CYS A 447 39.93 -11.94 53.43
CA CYS A 447 38.90 -11.28 54.25
C CYS A 447 37.57 -12.02 54.07
N ASN A 448 37.03 -12.54 55.17
CA ASN A 448 35.75 -13.23 55.26
C ASN A 448 34.81 -12.37 56.11
N CYS A 449 33.93 -11.57 55.48
CA CYS A 449 32.87 -10.81 56.15
C CYS A 449 31.61 -10.70 55.26
N PHE A 450 30.57 -11.44 55.65
CA PHE A 450 29.12 -11.19 55.55
C PHE A 450 28.49 -10.46 54.33
N HIS A 451 27.49 -11.13 53.75
CA HIS A 451 26.38 -10.67 52.88
C HIS A 451 26.74 -10.07 51.50
N ASP A 452 26.64 -10.88 50.45
CA ASP A 452 25.55 -10.84 49.46
C ASP A 452 25.83 -11.75 48.26
N SER A 453 24.77 -12.33 47.71
CA SER A 453 24.82 -13.36 46.67
C SER A 453 25.18 -12.78 45.28
N PRO A 454 26.21 -13.27 44.55
CA PRO A 454 26.40 -12.91 43.16
C PRO A 454 25.78 -13.94 42.21
N CYS A 455 24.60 -13.59 41.70
CA CYS A 455 24.16 -13.72 40.30
C CYS A 455 24.93 -14.72 39.40
N ARG A 456 24.37 -15.93 39.24
CA ARG A 456 24.78 -16.97 38.27
C ARG A 456 24.45 -16.63 36.79
N THR A 457 24.32 -15.36 36.43
CA THR A 457 23.70 -14.98 35.14
C THR A 457 24.66 -14.31 34.15
N SER A 458 25.96 -14.24 34.44
CA SER A 458 26.96 -13.61 33.55
C SER A 458 27.63 -14.56 32.55
N ALA A 459 27.40 -15.88 32.65
CA ALA A 459 28.03 -16.89 31.80
C ALA A 459 27.21 -17.29 30.56
N ARG A 460 25.91 -17.00 30.49
CA ARG A 460 25.04 -17.46 29.37
C ARG A 460 24.88 -16.49 28.20
N LEU A 461 25.29 -15.22 28.33
CA LEU A 461 25.07 -14.20 27.31
C LEU A 461 26.24 -14.01 26.32
N ARG A 462 27.34 -14.76 26.44
CA ARG A 462 28.51 -14.61 25.55
C ARG A 462 28.61 -15.62 24.40
N SER A 463 27.59 -16.44 24.14
CA SER A 463 27.61 -17.41 23.02
C SER A 463 26.76 -16.96 21.82
N ALA A 464 26.78 -15.64 21.60
CA ALA A 464 25.70 -15.00 20.89
C ALA A 464 26.12 -13.67 20.21
N GLN A 465 27.16 -13.57 19.36
CA GLN A 465 27.29 -12.59 18.25
C GLN A 465 28.23 -12.99 17.06
N LYS A 466 28.25 -14.23 16.55
CA LYS A 466 28.57 -14.61 15.12
C LYS A 466 27.63 -14.18 13.96
N LYS A 467 27.96 -13.08 13.26
CA LYS A 467 27.29 -12.60 12.03
C LYS A 467 26.76 -13.76 11.17
N ALA A 468 25.44 -13.87 10.99
CA ALA A 468 24.89 -14.77 9.99
C ALA A 468 25.25 -14.21 8.60
N THR A 469 26.12 -14.92 7.88
CA THR A 469 26.36 -14.70 6.45
C THR A 469 25.06 -14.87 5.68
N MET A 470 24.78 -14.00 4.70
CA MET A 470 23.61 -14.18 3.83
C MET A 470 23.75 -15.50 3.06
N ASP A 471 22.75 -16.37 3.17
CA ASP A 471 22.66 -17.63 2.44
C ASP A 471 21.99 -17.38 1.09
N LEU A 472 22.71 -17.67 0.01
CA LEU A 472 22.23 -17.49 -1.37
C LEU A 472 21.61 -18.77 -1.96
N SER A 473 21.56 -19.87 -1.22
CA SER A 473 20.94 -21.10 -1.75
C SER A 473 19.40 -21.01 -1.77
N LEU A 474 18.77 -21.68 -2.73
CA LEU A 474 17.31 -21.66 -2.92
C LEU A 474 16.55 -22.24 -1.72
N GLY A 475 17.16 -23.14 -0.95
CA GLY A 475 16.55 -23.71 0.26
C GLY A 475 15.38 -24.64 -0.02
N LEU A 476 15.29 -25.18 -1.24
CA LEU A 476 14.21 -26.05 -1.72
C LEU A 476 14.49 -27.54 -1.45
N GLU A 477 15.62 -27.87 -0.85
CA GLU A 477 16.05 -29.26 -0.65
C GLU A 477 15.00 -30.03 0.17
N GLY A 478 14.50 -31.15 -0.33
CA GLY A 478 13.46 -31.95 0.36
C GLY A 478 12.07 -31.30 0.42
N THR A 479 11.87 -30.06 -0.05
CA THR A 479 10.54 -29.48 -0.22
C THR A 479 9.77 -30.31 -1.24
N HIS A 480 8.55 -30.73 -0.88
CA HIS A 480 7.67 -31.39 -1.84
C HIS A 480 6.97 -30.35 -2.72
N VAL A 481 7.22 -30.44 -4.03
CA VAL A 481 6.67 -29.59 -5.06
C VAL A 481 5.74 -30.41 -5.96
N LEU A 482 4.49 -29.99 -6.09
CA LEU A 482 3.56 -30.50 -7.08
C LEU A 482 3.61 -29.63 -8.33
N VAL A 483 3.71 -30.22 -9.52
CA VAL A 483 3.59 -29.53 -10.81
C VAL A 483 2.46 -30.17 -11.61
N THR A 484 1.39 -29.43 -11.89
CA THR A 484 0.33 -29.89 -12.82
C THR A 484 0.77 -29.61 -14.27
N GLY A 485 0.33 -30.41 -15.23
CA GLY A 485 0.72 -30.24 -16.65
C GLY A 485 2.18 -30.60 -16.91
N GLY A 486 2.75 -31.49 -16.10
CA GLY A 486 4.18 -31.78 -16.12
C GLY A 486 4.66 -32.61 -17.30
N ALA A 487 3.75 -33.23 -18.08
CA ALA A 487 4.10 -33.86 -19.35
C ALA A 487 4.25 -32.83 -20.50
N GLY A 488 3.80 -31.59 -20.30
CA GLY A 488 3.95 -30.50 -21.27
C GLY A 488 5.38 -29.98 -21.41
N HIS A 489 5.63 -29.24 -22.49
CA HIS A 489 6.97 -28.69 -22.82
C HIS A 489 7.56 -27.86 -21.67
N ILE A 490 6.81 -26.87 -21.16
CA ILE A 490 7.25 -26.03 -20.03
C ILE A 490 7.31 -26.86 -18.73
N GLY A 491 6.31 -27.72 -18.49
CA GLY A 491 6.22 -28.55 -17.30
C GLY A 491 7.44 -29.44 -17.09
N SER A 492 7.94 -30.08 -18.14
CA SER A 492 9.12 -30.94 -18.09
C SER A 492 10.41 -30.20 -17.65
N VAL A 493 10.59 -28.96 -18.12
CA VAL A 493 11.72 -28.10 -17.76
C VAL A 493 11.57 -27.60 -16.32
N VAL A 494 10.36 -27.26 -15.88
CA VAL A 494 10.06 -26.86 -14.50
C VAL A 494 10.35 -28.00 -13.52
N ILE A 495 9.92 -29.23 -13.83
CA ILE A 495 10.22 -30.42 -13.03
C ILE A 495 11.72 -30.63 -12.92
N SER A 496 12.44 -30.56 -14.04
CA SER A 496 13.90 -30.70 -14.09
C SER A 496 14.59 -29.65 -13.22
N ALA A 497 14.13 -28.40 -13.25
CA ALA A 497 14.67 -27.32 -12.43
C ALA A 497 14.43 -27.54 -10.92
N PHE A 498 13.26 -28.05 -10.51
CA PHE A 498 12.98 -28.37 -9.11
C PHE A 498 13.79 -29.56 -8.61
N ILE A 499 13.96 -30.61 -9.42
CA ILE A 499 14.83 -31.75 -9.10
C ILE A 499 16.28 -31.27 -8.93
N ALA A 500 16.77 -30.42 -9.83
CA ALA A 500 18.10 -29.83 -9.74
C ALA A 500 18.28 -28.96 -8.48
N ALA A 501 17.19 -28.32 -8.00
CA ALA A 501 17.17 -27.57 -6.74
C ALA A 501 17.01 -28.47 -5.48
N GLY A 502 17.04 -29.80 -5.65
CA GLY A 502 16.95 -30.78 -4.56
C GLY A 502 15.54 -31.00 -4.01
N ALA A 503 14.50 -30.52 -4.68
CA ALA A 503 13.12 -30.73 -4.28
C ALA A 503 12.66 -32.18 -4.58
N ARG A 504 11.65 -32.63 -3.85
CA ARG A 504 10.89 -33.85 -4.19
C ARG A 504 9.73 -33.42 -5.07
N VAL A 505 9.59 -34.01 -6.25
CA VAL A 505 8.62 -33.53 -7.24
C VAL A 505 7.57 -34.59 -7.52
N SER A 506 6.30 -34.18 -7.55
CA SER A 506 5.19 -34.96 -8.10
C SER A 506 4.63 -34.21 -9.32
N SER A 507 4.38 -34.93 -10.40
CA SER A 507 3.82 -34.40 -11.64
C SER A 507 2.41 -34.94 -11.85
N PHE A 508 1.44 -34.04 -11.93
CA PHE A 508 0.05 -34.37 -12.24
C PHE A 508 -0.22 -34.05 -13.70
N ASP A 509 -0.64 -35.04 -14.46
CA ASP A 509 -0.98 -34.87 -15.87
C ASP A 509 -1.96 -35.96 -16.32
N VAL A 510 -2.80 -35.65 -17.30
CA VAL A 510 -3.71 -36.62 -17.93
C VAL A 510 -2.96 -37.56 -18.88
N ALA A 511 -1.77 -37.17 -19.35
CA ALA A 511 -0.93 -38.00 -20.20
C ALA A 511 -0.20 -39.12 -19.44
N HIS A 512 -0.11 -39.04 -18.11
CA HIS A 512 0.53 -40.07 -17.30
C HIS A 512 -0.34 -41.33 -17.22
N PRO A 513 0.23 -42.54 -17.24
CA PRO A 513 -0.58 -43.74 -17.17
C PRO A 513 -1.26 -43.87 -15.79
N PRO A 514 -2.58 -44.15 -15.72
CA PRO A 514 -3.33 -44.20 -14.46
C PRO A 514 -2.84 -45.25 -13.45
N ASN A 515 -2.10 -46.25 -13.93
CA ASN A 515 -1.56 -47.36 -13.15
C ASN A 515 -0.05 -47.56 -13.39
N ALA A 516 0.73 -46.47 -13.45
CA ALA A 516 2.19 -46.57 -13.54
C ALA A 516 2.73 -47.49 -12.42
N PRO A 517 3.51 -48.54 -12.72
CA PRO A 517 4.04 -49.42 -11.70
C PRO A 517 4.97 -48.63 -10.75
N VAL A 518 4.65 -48.66 -9.46
CA VAL A 518 5.45 -48.04 -8.40
C VAL A 518 6.75 -48.85 -8.28
N GLN A 519 7.85 -48.32 -8.79
CA GLN A 519 9.16 -48.91 -8.52
C GLN A 519 9.62 -48.51 -7.11
N PRO A 520 9.82 -49.46 -6.18
CA PRO A 520 10.27 -49.15 -4.83
C PRO A 520 11.65 -48.49 -4.88
N GLY A 521 11.80 -47.30 -4.28
CA GLY A 521 13.10 -46.65 -4.07
C GLY A 521 13.54 -45.63 -5.13
N LEU A 522 12.81 -45.46 -6.25
CA LEU A 522 13.04 -44.36 -7.20
C LEU A 522 11.85 -43.38 -7.17
N VAL A 523 12.12 -42.10 -6.89
CA VAL A 523 11.09 -41.05 -6.98
C VAL A 523 10.88 -40.73 -8.45
N ASN A 524 9.95 -41.45 -9.09
CA ASN A 524 9.46 -41.08 -10.40
C ASN A 524 8.41 -39.96 -10.24
N PRO A 525 8.67 -38.72 -10.68
CA PRO A 525 7.69 -37.66 -10.58
C PRO A 525 6.47 -37.91 -11.48
N PHE A 526 6.58 -38.73 -12.52
CA PHE A 526 5.58 -38.90 -13.59
C PHE A 526 4.56 -40.04 -13.34
N GLU A 527 4.42 -40.53 -12.11
CA GLU A 527 3.56 -41.69 -11.79
C GLU A 527 2.12 -41.33 -11.38
N PHE A 528 1.79 -40.04 -11.34
CA PHE A 528 0.52 -39.54 -10.82
C PHE A 528 -0.36 -39.02 -11.97
N HIS A 529 -1.20 -39.90 -12.52
CA HIS A 529 -2.26 -39.45 -13.42
C HIS A 529 -3.28 -38.60 -12.64
N ALA A 530 -3.58 -37.42 -13.14
CA ALA A 530 -4.63 -36.58 -12.58
C ALA A 530 -5.27 -35.69 -13.65
N ASP A 531 -6.60 -35.72 -13.72
CA ASP A 531 -7.39 -34.72 -14.42
C ASP A 531 -7.77 -33.60 -13.44
N ILE A 532 -7.28 -32.39 -13.69
CA ILE A 532 -7.52 -31.24 -12.81
C ILE A 532 -8.97 -30.77 -12.81
N THR A 533 -9.81 -31.22 -13.74
CA THR A 533 -11.26 -30.92 -13.79
C THR A 533 -12.10 -31.89 -12.96
N SER A 534 -11.51 -33.01 -12.52
CA SER A 534 -12.19 -34.05 -11.74
C SER A 534 -11.72 -34.04 -10.29
N GLU A 535 -12.64 -33.71 -9.36
CA GLU A 535 -12.33 -33.73 -7.92
C GLU A 535 -11.85 -35.11 -7.44
N GLU A 536 -12.52 -36.19 -7.87
CA GLU A 536 -12.15 -37.56 -7.51
C GLU A 536 -10.75 -37.94 -8.04
N SER A 537 -10.44 -37.55 -9.28
CA SER A 537 -9.12 -37.80 -9.86
C SER A 537 -8.03 -37.03 -9.12
N LEU A 538 -8.29 -35.78 -8.75
CA LEU A 538 -7.37 -34.95 -8.00
C LEU A 538 -7.13 -35.50 -6.60
N ASP A 539 -8.20 -35.80 -5.84
CA ASP A 539 -8.11 -36.31 -4.47
C ASP A 539 -7.28 -37.60 -4.41
N THR A 540 -7.56 -38.55 -5.31
CA THR A 540 -6.84 -39.82 -5.39
C THR A 540 -5.35 -39.62 -5.70
N ALA A 541 -5.01 -38.75 -6.65
CA ALA A 541 -3.63 -38.46 -6.99
C ALA A 541 -2.92 -37.70 -5.86
N TRP A 542 -3.63 -36.79 -5.19
CA TRP A 542 -3.14 -35.98 -4.08
C TRP A 542 -2.75 -36.85 -2.88
N ASP A 543 -3.62 -37.77 -2.47
CA ASP A 543 -3.36 -38.69 -1.36
C ASP A 543 -2.14 -39.57 -1.63
N ARG A 544 -2.03 -40.13 -2.84
CA ARG A 544 -0.87 -40.93 -3.26
C ARG A 544 0.43 -40.11 -3.25
N ALA A 545 0.37 -38.86 -3.74
CA ALA A 545 1.53 -37.98 -3.75
C ALA A 545 1.95 -37.61 -2.31
N VAL A 546 1.00 -37.35 -1.42
CA VAL A 546 1.25 -37.05 -0.01
C VAL A 546 1.77 -38.27 0.76
N GLU A 547 1.26 -39.47 0.49
CA GLU A 547 1.75 -40.71 1.06
C GLU A 547 3.23 -40.93 0.72
N LYS A 548 3.61 -40.70 -0.55
CA LYS A 548 4.97 -40.95 -1.03
C LYS A 548 5.96 -39.84 -0.66
N ASN A 549 5.58 -38.58 -0.86
CA ASN A 549 6.46 -37.42 -0.76
C ASN A 549 6.11 -36.49 0.42
N GLY A 550 5.17 -36.86 1.28
CA GLY A 550 4.70 -36.02 2.39
C GLY A 550 3.91 -34.80 1.93
N VAL A 551 3.66 -33.87 2.85
CA VAL A 551 2.83 -32.67 2.59
C VAL A 551 3.33 -31.89 1.38
N ILE A 552 2.44 -31.59 0.43
CA ILE A 552 2.74 -30.72 -0.71
C ILE A 552 2.91 -29.28 -0.20
N GLN A 553 4.16 -28.80 -0.22
CA GLN A 553 4.51 -27.48 0.31
C GLN A 553 4.39 -26.42 -0.78
N CYS A 554 4.86 -26.71 -1.99
CA CYS A 554 4.73 -25.82 -3.14
C CYS A 554 3.89 -26.49 -4.23
N CYS A 555 3.01 -25.71 -4.85
CA CYS A 555 2.18 -26.16 -5.95
C CYS A 555 2.37 -25.21 -7.14
N VAL A 556 2.66 -25.77 -8.31
CA VAL A 556 2.74 -25.05 -9.58
C VAL A 556 1.52 -25.46 -10.40
N ALA A 557 0.52 -24.59 -10.44
CA ALA A 557 -0.68 -24.77 -11.25
C ALA A 557 -0.38 -24.35 -12.69
N LEU A 558 0.16 -25.29 -13.47
CA LEU A 558 0.62 -25.09 -14.85
C LEU A 558 -0.28 -25.74 -15.90
N ALA A 559 -0.96 -26.83 -15.57
CA ALA A 559 -1.92 -27.48 -16.46
C ALA A 559 -2.97 -26.48 -16.99
N ALA A 560 -3.09 -26.41 -18.31
CA ALA A 560 -4.04 -25.59 -19.02
C ALA A 560 -4.19 -26.11 -20.47
N LEU A 561 -5.31 -25.82 -21.11
CA LEU A 561 -5.40 -25.76 -22.56
C LEU A 561 -4.72 -24.46 -23.02
N ASP A 562 -3.68 -24.61 -23.83
CA ASP A 562 -2.95 -23.51 -24.46
C ASP A 562 -3.35 -23.34 -25.93
N LEU A 563 -2.83 -22.29 -26.58
CA LEU A 563 -3.09 -22.00 -27.99
C LEU A 563 -2.70 -23.15 -28.92
N SER A 564 -1.87 -24.06 -28.45
CA SER A 564 -1.38 -25.19 -29.21
C SER A 564 -2.45 -26.31 -29.33
N VAL A 565 -3.41 -26.37 -28.42
CA VAL A 565 -4.47 -27.41 -28.44
C VAL A 565 -5.85 -26.85 -28.73
N LEU A 566 -6.01 -25.53 -28.70
CA LEU A 566 -7.27 -24.86 -28.97
C LEU A 566 -7.41 -24.56 -30.47
N ASP A 567 -8.63 -24.67 -30.98
CA ASP A 567 -8.90 -24.24 -32.36
C ASP A 567 -8.83 -22.70 -32.41
N HIS A 568 -8.19 -22.18 -33.46
CA HIS A 568 -8.08 -20.75 -33.73
C HIS A 568 -9.24 -20.29 -34.60
N HIS A 569 -9.84 -19.15 -34.24
CA HIS A 569 -10.98 -18.58 -34.97
C HIS A 569 -10.63 -17.19 -35.49
N GLU A 570 -10.91 -16.90 -36.76
CA GLU A 570 -10.65 -15.57 -37.36
C GLU A 570 -11.50 -14.48 -36.70
N SER A 571 -12.69 -14.85 -36.23
CA SER A 571 -13.65 -13.95 -35.58
C SER A 571 -14.34 -14.67 -34.42
N ILE A 572 -14.69 -13.91 -33.38
CA ILE A 572 -15.49 -14.41 -32.25
C ILE A 572 -16.85 -14.98 -32.72
N THR A 573 -17.36 -14.55 -33.89
CA THR A 573 -18.63 -15.00 -34.45
C THR A 573 -18.64 -16.48 -34.87
N THR A 574 -17.48 -17.09 -35.06
CA THR A 574 -17.37 -18.51 -35.48
C THR A 574 -16.93 -19.43 -34.35
N MET A 575 -16.53 -18.87 -33.19
CA MET A 575 -16.10 -19.66 -32.04
C MET A 575 -17.29 -20.38 -31.40
N SER A 576 -17.14 -21.68 -31.15
CA SER A 576 -18.15 -22.46 -30.45
C SER A 576 -18.21 -22.10 -28.97
N VAL A 577 -19.41 -22.12 -28.39
CA VAL A 577 -19.58 -21.92 -26.94
C VAL A 577 -19.01 -23.12 -26.18
N GLU A 578 -19.00 -24.30 -26.80
CA GLU A 578 -18.43 -25.53 -26.28
C GLU A 578 -16.93 -25.39 -26.02
N GLN A 579 -16.18 -24.84 -26.98
CA GLN A 579 -14.75 -24.53 -26.79
C GLN A 579 -14.56 -23.52 -25.66
N PHE A 580 -15.32 -22.42 -25.67
CA PHE A 580 -15.20 -21.39 -24.62
C PHE A 580 -15.43 -21.97 -23.22
N ARG A 581 -16.48 -22.77 -23.04
CA ARG A 581 -16.78 -23.46 -21.77
C ARG A 581 -15.67 -24.42 -21.39
N ARG A 582 -15.19 -25.24 -22.31
CA ARG A 582 -14.10 -26.19 -22.07
C ARG A 582 -12.81 -25.49 -21.63
N THR A 583 -12.46 -24.37 -22.29
CA THR A 583 -11.27 -23.58 -21.94
C THR A 583 -11.39 -23.00 -20.54
N LEU A 584 -12.54 -22.42 -20.17
CA LEU A 584 -12.74 -21.93 -18.81
C LEU A 584 -12.78 -23.05 -17.76
N ASP A 585 -13.40 -24.17 -18.08
CA ASP A 585 -13.51 -25.30 -17.15
C ASP A 585 -12.12 -25.87 -16.82
N VAL A 586 -11.28 -26.11 -17.82
CA VAL A 586 -9.91 -26.59 -17.58
C VAL A 586 -9.05 -25.50 -16.93
N ASN A 587 -8.97 -24.31 -17.54
CA ASN A 587 -7.98 -23.31 -17.14
C ASN A 587 -8.36 -22.57 -15.86
N VAL A 588 -9.66 -22.35 -15.59
CA VAL A 588 -10.14 -21.61 -14.42
C VAL A 588 -10.63 -22.57 -13.34
N THR A 589 -11.62 -23.42 -13.62
CA THR A 589 -12.16 -24.36 -12.62
C THR A 589 -11.08 -25.33 -12.17
N GLY A 590 -10.32 -25.91 -13.11
CA GLY A 590 -9.23 -26.83 -12.75
C GLY A 590 -8.13 -26.19 -11.91
N THR A 591 -7.72 -24.96 -12.24
CA THR A 591 -6.76 -24.19 -11.41
C THR A 591 -7.32 -23.90 -10.01
N PHE A 592 -8.61 -23.57 -9.92
CA PHE A 592 -9.30 -23.38 -8.65
C PHE A 592 -9.30 -24.65 -7.80
N LEU A 593 -9.60 -25.82 -8.39
CA LEU A 593 -9.60 -27.10 -7.68
C LEU A 593 -8.21 -27.43 -7.13
N VAL A 594 -7.16 -27.27 -7.93
CA VAL A 594 -5.77 -27.47 -7.50
C VAL A 594 -5.39 -26.54 -6.34
N ALA A 595 -5.77 -25.26 -6.43
CA ALA A 595 -5.51 -24.30 -5.35
C ALA A 595 -6.27 -24.64 -4.06
N ARG A 596 -7.53 -25.07 -4.20
CA ARG A 596 -8.39 -25.50 -3.10
C ARG A 596 -7.81 -26.71 -2.39
N GLU A 597 -7.38 -27.73 -3.13
CA GLU A 597 -6.79 -28.94 -2.54
C GLU A 597 -5.44 -28.66 -1.87
N TRP A 598 -4.63 -27.76 -2.43
CA TRP A 598 -3.41 -27.31 -1.76
C TRP A 598 -3.71 -26.69 -0.39
N LEU A 599 -4.66 -25.76 -0.32
CA LEU A 599 -5.06 -25.12 0.94
C LEU A 599 -5.71 -26.12 1.91
N ARG A 600 -6.56 -27.04 1.44
CA ARG A 600 -7.16 -28.11 2.24
C ARG A 600 -6.10 -29.03 2.84
N GLY A 601 -5.09 -29.42 2.06
CA GLY A 601 -3.97 -30.22 2.52
C GLY A 601 -3.20 -29.53 3.65
N LEU A 602 -2.88 -28.24 3.50
CA LEU A 602 -2.23 -27.46 4.56
C LEU A 602 -3.11 -27.32 5.81
N GLN A 603 -4.41 -27.08 5.64
CA GLN A 603 -5.37 -26.99 6.74
C GLN A 603 -5.48 -28.32 7.51
N GLY A 604 -5.56 -29.44 6.79
CA GLY A 604 -5.61 -30.79 7.37
C GLY A 604 -4.40 -31.08 8.25
N VAL A 605 -3.19 -30.74 7.78
CA VAL A 605 -1.95 -30.90 8.56
C VAL A 605 -1.96 -30.04 9.83
N LYS A 606 -2.46 -28.80 9.72
CA LYS A 606 -2.57 -27.87 10.87
C LYS A 606 -3.55 -28.41 11.92
N HIS A 607 -4.67 -28.99 11.50
CA HIS A 607 -5.70 -29.52 12.40
C HIS A 607 -5.30 -30.87 13.02
N ALA A 608 -4.63 -31.75 12.28
CA ALA A 608 -4.18 -33.05 12.78
C ALA A 608 -3.07 -32.94 13.85
N SER A 609 -2.35 -31.81 13.89
CA SER A 609 -1.20 -31.59 14.77
C SER A 609 -1.58 -30.93 16.10
N ALA A 610 -2.33 -31.63 16.97
CA ALA A 610 -2.83 -31.10 18.25
C ALA A 610 -1.74 -30.81 19.32
N ARG A 611 -0.50 -31.29 19.13
CA ARG A 611 0.61 -31.14 20.10
C ARG A 611 1.78 -30.28 19.60
N GLN A 612 2.02 -30.23 18.28
CA GLN A 612 3.07 -29.43 17.67
C GLN A 612 2.86 -29.36 16.15
N THR A 613 2.59 -28.16 15.61
CA THR A 613 2.47 -27.96 14.16
C THR A 613 3.84 -28.14 13.50
N PRO A 614 3.99 -28.99 12.46
CA PRO A 614 5.25 -29.17 11.78
C PRO A 614 5.71 -27.86 11.16
N LYS A 615 7.01 -27.55 11.23
CA LYS A 615 7.56 -26.34 10.62
C LYS A 615 7.77 -26.57 9.12
N LEU A 616 6.72 -26.33 8.35
CA LEU A 616 6.79 -26.33 6.90
C LEU A 616 7.49 -25.06 6.39
N ARG A 617 8.18 -25.19 5.25
CA ARG A 617 8.90 -24.11 4.54
C ARG A 617 8.52 -24.09 3.06
N ASN A 618 8.82 -22.99 2.37
CA ASN A 618 8.58 -22.83 0.92
C ASN A 618 7.12 -23.09 0.54
N LEU A 619 6.21 -22.59 1.37
CA LEU A 619 4.78 -22.70 1.12
C LEU A 619 4.39 -21.70 0.04
N SER A 620 4.19 -22.18 -1.18
CA SER A 620 3.94 -21.31 -2.33
C SER A 620 3.06 -21.98 -3.37
N LEU A 621 1.95 -21.33 -3.72
CA LEU A 621 1.18 -21.62 -4.92
C LEU A 621 1.61 -20.67 -6.04
N ILE A 622 1.92 -21.22 -7.21
CA ILE A 622 2.37 -20.47 -8.39
C ILE A 622 1.42 -20.80 -9.52
N ILE A 623 0.63 -19.81 -9.92
CA ILE A 623 -0.32 -19.92 -11.03
C ILE A 623 0.41 -19.55 -12.33
N VAL A 624 0.34 -20.41 -13.35
CA VAL A 624 0.90 -20.08 -14.67
C VAL A 624 -0.17 -19.42 -15.53
N GLY A 625 -0.06 -18.10 -15.60
CA GLY A 625 -0.85 -17.24 -16.45
C GLY A 625 -0.29 -17.14 -17.88
N SER A 626 -0.41 -15.96 -18.48
CA SER A 626 0.09 -15.61 -19.82
C SER A 626 -0.04 -14.10 -20.02
N GLU A 627 0.84 -13.51 -20.83
CA GLU A 627 0.69 -12.13 -21.30
C GLU A 627 -0.67 -11.88 -21.99
N SER A 628 -1.25 -12.89 -22.65
CA SER A 628 -2.57 -12.78 -23.27
C SER A 628 -3.68 -12.51 -22.26
N GLY A 629 -3.47 -12.84 -20.97
CA GLY A 629 -4.40 -12.47 -19.90
C GLY A 629 -4.40 -10.97 -19.56
N THR A 630 -3.40 -10.22 -20.06
CA THR A 630 -3.25 -8.77 -19.93
C THR A 630 -3.59 -8.06 -21.24
N PHE A 631 -3.09 -8.56 -22.37
CA PHE A 631 -3.22 -7.89 -23.67
C PHE A 631 -4.35 -8.42 -24.56
N GLY A 632 -4.91 -9.59 -24.24
CA GLY A 632 -5.84 -10.31 -25.11
C GLY A 632 -5.14 -11.26 -26.08
N GLU A 633 -5.92 -12.04 -26.83
CA GLU A 633 -5.43 -12.92 -27.90
C GLU A 633 -6.38 -12.85 -29.09
N ARG A 634 -5.85 -12.58 -30.29
CA ARG A 634 -6.64 -12.14 -31.46
C ARG A 634 -7.52 -13.26 -32.05
N THR A 635 -7.25 -14.53 -31.76
CA THR A 635 -8.03 -15.67 -32.30
C THR A 635 -8.64 -16.56 -31.21
N ASN A 636 -8.33 -16.29 -29.95
CA ASN A 636 -8.66 -17.14 -28.81
C ASN A 636 -9.06 -16.30 -27.59
N PRO A 637 -10.19 -15.56 -27.66
CA PRO A 637 -10.67 -14.77 -26.53
C PRO A 637 -11.01 -15.63 -25.31
N ASP A 638 -11.34 -16.91 -25.50
CA ASP A 638 -11.53 -17.91 -24.45
C ASP A 638 -10.25 -18.12 -23.63
N TYR A 639 -9.10 -18.31 -24.30
CA TYR A 639 -7.80 -18.47 -23.66
C TYR A 639 -7.42 -17.20 -22.90
N ALA A 640 -7.47 -16.03 -23.54
CA ALA A 640 -7.17 -14.75 -22.90
C ALA A 640 -8.07 -14.49 -21.67
N THR A 641 -9.37 -14.74 -21.80
CA THR A 641 -10.34 -14.63 -20.69
C THR A 641 -9.95 -15.54 -19.54
N SER A 642 -9.61 -16.80 -19.84
CA SER A 642 -9.20 -17.77 -18.81
C SER A 642 -7.93 -17.36 -18.07
N LYS A 643 -6.92 -16.86 -18.78
CA LYS A 643 -5.65 -16.40 -18.20
C LYS A 643 -5.82 -15.11 -17.41
N SER A 644 -6.67 -14.20 -17.87
CA SER A 644 -7.05 -13.00 -17.11
C SER A 644 -7.76 -13.37 -15.80
N ALA A 645 -8.70 -14.33 -15.85
CA ALA A 645 -9.46 -14.78 -14.69
C ALA A 645 -8.55 -15.37 -13.59
N VAL A 646 -7.55 -16.19 -13.93
CA VAL A 646 -6.65 -16.77 -12.93
C VAL A 646 -5.60 -15.79 -12.41
N GLN A 647 -5.09 -14.89 -13.25
CA GLN A 647 -4.09 -13.86 -12.87
C GLN A 647 -4.71 -12.70 -12.08
N GLY A 648 -5.95 -12.34 -12.38
CA GLY A 648 -6.70 -11.27 -11.73
C GLY A 648 -7.55 -11.81 -10.60
N GLY A 649 -8.65 -12.48 -10.92
CA GLY A 649 -9.65 -12.90 -9.92
C GLY A 649 -9.13 -13.93 -8.94
N LEU A 650 -8.68 -15.10 -9.44
CA LEU A 650 -8.32 -16.22 -8.58
C LEU A 650 -7.08 -15.90 -7.72
N LEU A 651 -6.01 -15.39 -8.32
CA LEU A 651 -4.79 -14.98 -7.60
C LEU A 651 -5.11 -13.97 -6.48
N LYS A 652 -5.86 -12.91 -6.78
CA LYS A 652 -6.12 -11.83 -5.81
C LYS A 652 -7.04 -12.27 -4.67
N SER A 653 -7.88 -13.28 -4.90
CA SER A 653 -8.64 -13.95 -3.84
C SER A 653 -7.74 -14.84 -2.98
N LEU A 654 -6.97 -15.74 -3.60
CA LEU A 654 -6.15 -16.73 -2.89
C LEU A 654 -4.99 -16.11 -2.10
N MET A 655 -4.47 -14.96 -2.51
CA MET A 655 -3.43 -14.25 -1.74
C MET A 655 -3.93 -13.84 -0.34
N ALA A 656 -5.25 -13.66 -0.18
CA ALA A 656 -5.84 -13.39 1.11
C ALA A 656 -5.97 -14.70 1.92
N ASP A 657 -6.40 -15.79 1.29
CA ASP A 657 -6.73 -17.04 1.99
C ASP A 657 -5.50 -17.82 2.45
N ALA A 658 -4.47 -17.93 1.61
CA ALA A 658 -3.28 -18.73 1.89
C ALA A 658 -2.63 -18.45 3.27
N PRO A 659 -2.30 -17.19 3.65
CA PRO A 659 -1.71 -16.90 4.95
C PRO A 659 -2.66 -17.15 6.15
N ARG A 660 -3.98 -17.16 5.93
CA ARG A 660 -4.97 -17.50 6.98
C ARG A 660 -5.01 -19.00 7.22
N VAL A 661 -4.90 -19.79 6.15
CA VAL A 661 -4.77 -21.24 6.22
C VAL A 661 -3.45 -21.59 6.90
N TRP A 662 -2.32 -21.08 6.39
CA TRP A 662 -1.00 -21.34 6.94
C TRP A 662 -0.09 -20.10 6.95
N PRO A 663 0.46 -19.67 8.10
CA PRO A 663 1.34 -18.50 8.17
C PRO A 663 2.58 -18.63 7.27
N GLY A 664 2.79 -17.67 6.39
CA GLY A 664 3.90 -17.68 5.42
C GLY A 664 3.63 -18.42 4.12
N ALA A 665 2.43 -18.99 3.95
CA ALA A 665 1.98 -19.47 2.64
C ALA A 665 1.75 -18.30 1.69
N ARG A 666 2.32 -18.42 0.49
CA ARG A 666 2.29 -17.38 -0.55
C ARG A 666 1.56 -17.87 -1.79
N VAL A 667 0.99 -16.93 -2.54
CA VAL A 667 0.37 -17.19 -3.83
C VAL A 667 0.85 -16.11 -4.79
N ASN A 668 1.43 -16.50 -5.92
CA ASN A 668 1.84 -15.60 -7.00
C ASN A 668 1.43 -16.20 -8.34
N ALA A 669 1.47 -15.39 -9.39
CA ALA A 669 1.38 -15.86 -10.75
C ALA A 669 2.63 -15.46 -11.55
N ILE A 670 2.90 -16.23 -12.60
CA ILE A 670 3.83 -15.86 -13.66
C ILE A 670 3.03 -15.65 -14.94
N ALA A 671 3.37 -14.64 -15.73
CA ALA A 671 2.75 -14.35 -17.02
C ALA A 671 3.82 -14.46 -18.12
N PRO A 672 4.03 -15.66 -18.70
CA PRO A 672 4.96 -15.83 -19.80
C PRO A 672 4.48 -15.13 -21.06
N GLY A 673 5.44 -14.62 -21.83
CA GLY A 673 5.24 -14.23 -23.23
C GLY A 673 5.24 -15.43 -24.18
N PRO A 674 5.50 -15.21 -25.48
CA PRO A 674 5.79 -16.29 -26.41
C PRO A 674 7.02 -17.05 -25.93
N VAL A 675 6.87 -18.34 -25.65
CA VAL A 675 7.95 -19.18 -25.11
C VAL A 675 8.57 -20.00 -26.23
N ASP A 676 9.89 -20.02 -26.31
CA ASP A 676 10.67 -20.77 -27.30
C ASP A 676 10.61 -22.28 -27.02
N THR A 677 9.47 -22.88 -27.34
CA THR A 677 9.23 -24.33 -27.28
C THR A 677 9.51 -24.97 -28.63
N LEU A 678 9.82 -26.26 -28.66
CA LEU A 678 9.96 -27.02 -29.92
C LEU A 678 8.76 -26.86 -30.85
N ARG A 679 7.57 -26.71 -30.26
CA ARG A 679 6.34 -26.47 -31.01
C ARG A 679 6.31 -25.08 -31.62
N PHE A 680 6.59 -24.04 -30.85
CA PHE A 680 6.68 -22.67 -31.36
C PHE A 680 7.73 -22.55 -32.47
N GLN A 681 8.88 -23.20 -32.31
CA GLN A 681 9.91 -23.27 -33.35
C GLN A 681 9.39 -23.89 -34.64
N LYS A 682 8.63 -24.99 -34.54
CA LYS A 682 8.03 -25.64 -35.71
C LYS A 682 6.97 -24.75 -36.38
N GLU A 683 6.12 -24.10 -35.60
CA GLU A 683 5.12 -23.15 -36.11
C GLU A 683 5.78 -21.96 -36.82
N CYS A 684 6.89 -21.45 -36.29
CA CYS A 684 7.69 -20.41 -36.95
C CYS A 684 8.41 -20.91 -38.21
N GLN A 685 8.79 -22.19 -38.28
CA GLN A 685 9.37 -22.76 -39.51
C GLN A 685 8.33 -22.91 -40.61
N GLU A 686 7.11 -23.31 -40.25
CA GLU A 686 5.99 -23.45 -41.19
C GLU A 686 5.43 -22.08 -41.62
N ASN A 687 5.43 -21.10 -40.73
CA ASN A 687 5.04 -19.71 -40.98
C ASN A 687 6.08 -18.73 -40.41
N PRO A 688 7.12 -18.35 -41.19
CA PRO A 688 8.17 -17.44 -40.73
C PRO A 688 7.67 -16.07 -40.23
N ALA A 689 6.52 -15.60 -40.72
CA ALA A 689 5.92 -14.35 -40.25
C ALA A 689 5.42 -14.46 -38.79
N GLN A 690 5.13 -15.67 -38.30
CA GLN A 690 4.66 -15.92 -36.94
C GLN A 690 5.69 -15.46 -35.90
N LEU A 691 6.98 -15.73 -36.15
CA LEU A 691 8.07 -15.32 -35.26
C LEU A 691 8.03 -13.80 -35.04
N TYR A 692 7.94 -13.07 -36.15
CA TYR A 692 7.84 -11.62 -36.09
C TYR A 692 6.58 -11.17 -35.35
N MET A 693 5.40 -11.64 -35.74
CA MET A 693 4.12 -11.19 -35.17
C MET A 693 4.02 -11.45 -33.66
N ASP A 694 4.43 -12.63 -33.22
CA ASP A 694 4.20 -13.06 -31.84
C ASP A 694 5.31 -12.62 -30.91
N ALA A 695 6.57 -12.70 -31.37
CA ALA A 695 7.74 -12.64 -30.50
C ALA A 695 8.72 -11.51 -30.81
N GLN A 696 8.69 -10.89 -31.98
CA GLN A 696 9.61 -9.77 -32.29
C GLN A 696 8.87 -8.43 -32.27
N ALA A 697 7.77 -8.30 -33.01
CA ALA A 697 7.08 -7.04 -33.26
C ALA A 697 6.67 -6.30 -31.99
N THR A 698 6.22 -7.01 -30.94
CA THR A 698 5.62 -6.41 -29.74
C THR A 698 6.43 -6.60 -28.46
N VAL A 699 7.54 -7.33 -28.54
CA VAL A 699 8.38 -7.71 -27.40
C VAL A 699 9.63 -6.83 -27.37
N ALA A 700 9.91 -6.17 -26.25
CA ALA A 700 11.01 -5.20 -26.19
C ALA A 700 12.40 -5.82 -26.41
N LEU A 701 12.66 -7.07 -26.00
CA LEU A 701 13.93 -7.76 -26.30
C LEU A 701 13.99 -8.36 -27.71
N GLY A 702 12.90 -8.32 -28.48
CA GLY A 702 12.87 -8.76 -29.89
C GLY A 702 13.03 -10.28 -30.09
N GLU A 703 12.90 -11.09 -29.05
CA GLU A 703 13.05 -12.55 -29.10
C GLU A 703 12.07 -13.27 -28.15
N PRO A 704 11.68 -14.52 -28.47
CA PRO A 704 10.84 -15.32 -27.60
C PRO A 704 11.55 -15.66 -26.27
N VAL A 705 10.76 -15.91 -25.24
CA VAL A 705 11.23 -16.22 -23.90
C VAL A 705 11.77 -17.66 -23.86
N ALA A 706 13.02 -17.84 -23.45
CA ALA A 706 13.57 -19.18 -23.27
C ALA A 706 12.86 -19.95 -22.14
N MET A 707 12.59 -21.25 -22.36
CA MET A 707 11.87 -22.11 -21.40
C MET A 707 12.54 -22.16 -20.02
N ASP A 708 13.88 -22.13 -19.99
CA ASP A 708 14.66 -22.18 -18.75
C ASP A 708 14.52 -20.89 -17.91
N VAL A 709 14.28 -19.74 -18.53
CA VAL A 709 13.96 -18.47 -17.85
C VAL A 709 12.60 -18.57 -17.15
N VAL A 710 11.60 -19.15 -17.81
CA VAL A 710 10.28 -19.41 -17.20
C VAL A 710 10.43 -20.33 -15.99
N ALA A 711 11.16 -21.44 -16.14
CA ALA A 711 11.40 -22.40 -15.05
C ALA A 711 12.16 -21.77 -13.87
N ARG A 712 13.24 -21.01 -14.14
CA ARG A 712 13.98 -20.29 -13.08
C ARG A 712 13.12 -19.27 -12.35
N SER A 713 12.21 -18.59 -13.05
CA SER A 713 11.28 -17.63 -12.46
C SER A 713 10.27 -18.30 -11.53
N ILE A 714 9.77 -19.49 -11.91
CA ILE A 714 8.91 -20.33 -11.05
C ILE A 714 9.68 -20.81 -9.80
N VAL A 715 10.92 -21.29 -9.98
CA VAL A 715 11.78 -21.73 -8.87
C VAL A 715 12.09 -20.58 -7.90
N TYR A 716 12.33 -19.36 -8.42
CA TYR A 716 12.48 -18.15 -7.61
C TYR A 716 11.23 -17.89 -6.75
N LEU A 717 10.04 -17.93 -7.35
CA LEU A 717 8.79 -17.72 -6.62
C LEU A 717 8.49 -18.83 -5.60
N ALA A 718 8.96 -20.06 -5.83
CA ALA A 718 8.82 -21.15 -4.88
C ALA A 718 9.70 -20.99 -3.64
N SER A 719 10.91 -20.44 -3.80
CA SER A 719 11.87 -20.26 -2.72
C SER A 719 11.46 -19.15 -1.75
N GLU A 720 11.14 -19.52 -0.51
CA GLU A 720 10.87 -18.56 0.57
C GLU A 720 12.10 -17.68 0.88
N ARG A 721 13.32 -18.17 0.61
CA ARG A 721 14.56 -17.40 0.86
C ARG A 721 14.72 -16.23 -0.10
N TRP A 722 14.35 -16.44 -1.36
CA TRP A 722 14.49 -15.43 -2.41
C TRP A 722 13.24 -14.57 -2.54
N SER A 723 12.06 -15.16 -2.38
CA SER A 723 10.77 -14.52 -2.65
C SER A 723 9.82 -14.52 -1.45
N GLY A 724 10.33 -14.70 -0.22
CA GLY A 724 9.52 -14.81 1.01
C GLY A 724 8.63 -13.60 1.33
N ASN A 725 8.87 -12.45 0.69
CA ASN A 725 8.01 -11.26 0.76
C ASN A 725 7.39 -10.87 -0.60
N VAL A 726 7.49 -11.75 -1.60
CA VAL A 726 6.78 -11.63 -2.89
C VAL A 726 5.51 -12.45 -2.81
N HIS A 727 4.37 -11.76 -2.82
CA HIS A 727 3.05 -12.35 -2.61
C HIS A 727 1.98 -11.54 -3.35
N GLY A 728 1.00 -12.22 -3.94
CA GLY A 728 -0.08 -11.60 -4.70
C GLY A 728 0.35 -10.93 -6.01
N GLN A 729 1.55 -11.22 -6.50
CA GLN A 729 2.12 -10.59 -7.69
C GLN A 729 1.90 -11.44 -8.94
N VAL A 730 1.73 -10.77 -10.07
CA VAL A 730 1.88 -11.37 -11.40
C VAL A 730 3.27 -10.96 -11.90
N LEU A 731 4.17 -11.92 -12.01
CA LEU A 731 5.51 -11.69 -12.57
C LEU A 731 5.46 -11.87 -14.09
N SER A 732 5.50 -10.77 -14.84
CA SER A 732 5.68 -10.81 -16.28
C SER A 732 7.05 -11.38 -16.64
N VAL A 733 7.05 -12.45 -17.42
CA VAL A 733 8.24 -13.08 -18.01
C VAL A 733 8.00 -13.16 -19.50
N ASP A 734 7.90 -11.99 -20.10
CA ASP A 734 7.41 -11.76 -21.47
C ASP A 734 8.38 -10.92 -22.31
N SER A 735 9.63 -10.78 -21.85
CA SER A 735 10.67 -10.01 -22.52
C SER A 735 10.27 -8.53 -22.78
N GLY A 736 9.39 -7.97 -21.93
CA GLY A 736 8.96 -6.58 -22.00
C GLY A 736 7.88 -6.35 -23.05
N LYS A 737 6.96 -7.30 -23.22
CA LYS A 737 5.86 -7.19 -24.21
C LYS A 737 4.99 -5.97 -23.95
N GLN A 738 4.64 -5.28 -25.03
CA GLN A 738 3.73 -4.13 -25.03
C GLN A 738 2.62 -4.33 -26.05
N GLY A 739 1.43 -3.79 -25.81
CA GLY A 739 0.31 -3.84 -26.76
C GLY A 739 0.48 -2.98 -28.02
N LYS A 740 1.72 -2.67 -28.42
CA LYS A 740 2.06 -1.87 -29.60
C LYS A 740 3.28 -2.45 -30.31
N VAL A 741 3.39 -2.18 -31.61
CA VAL A 741 4.58 -2.53 -32.39
C VAL A 741 5.76 -1.71 -31.89
N MET A 742 6.82 -2.42 -31.52
CA MET A 742 8.10 -1.93 -31.03
C MET A 742 9.20 -2.06 -32.09
N TRP A 743 9.14 -3.11 -32.90
CA TRP A 743 10.12 -3.40 -33.94
C TRP A 743 9.40 -3.61 -35.26
N SER A 744 9.85 -2.94 -36.32
CA SER A 744 9.43 -3.21 -37.69
C SER A 744 10.14 -4.44 -38.26
N THR A 745 9.61 -5.02 -39.36
CA THR A 745 10.25 -6.16 -40.03
C THR A 745 11.67 -5.85 -40.47
N ASP A 746 11.93 -4.60 -40.89
CA ASP A 746 13.23 -4.14 -41.36
C ASP A 746 14.23 -3.95 -40.21
N GLU A 747 13.76 -3.69 -38.98
CA GLU A 747 14.61 -3.60 -37.78
C GLU A 747 14.93 -4.97 -37.17
N CYS A 748 14.12 -5.99 -37.47
CA CYS A 748 14.33 -7.37 -37.01
C CYS A 748 15.19 -8.22 -37.96
N SER A 749 15.42 -7.76 -39.20
CA SER A 749 16.21 -8.45 -40.22
C SER A 749 17.68 -8.03 -40.19
#